data_AF-A0A2M7SFP4-F1
#
_entry.id   AF-A0A2M7SFP4-F1
#
_cell.length_a   1.000
_cell.length_b   1.000
_cell.length_c   1.000
_cell.angle_alpha   90.00
_cell.angle_beta   90.00
_cell.angle_gamma   90.00
#
_symmetry.space_group_name_H-M   'P 1'
#
loop_
_entity.id
_entity.type
_entity.pdbx_description
1 polymer ?
#
loop_
_entity_poly.entity_id
_entity_poly.type
_entity_poly.pdbx_seq_one_letter_code
_entity_poly.pdbx_strand_id
1 'polypeptide(L)'
;MLKSYLKNVYEIASRGDATEVSYYSTLENLFKVYSETINKTDVYITSLPKKTEAGNPDFRIWDGKQHIVGYIEAKSPEVDNLDSIEDSEQLERYRRTFPNLILTNFFEFRLYRNGTLIDKVLIGRPFIVHKLKTVPPVEKKADFLKLLERFFSFSLPRVYDAETLAIELAKRTRFLKDEIVTQKLKEEESIGKGFISGFYEAFRKYLISGLSKEEFANLYSQTVTYGLFAARTRSENGFNRKLAYDNIPHTIGLLRDVFKFISLGDLPQQMEWVIDDISEVLAVTDVKNILHQYFHEGKGKDPIVHFYETFLAEYDPQTREKRGVYYTPESVVSYIVRSLHHILKEHFNRADGFASDSVTVLDPAAGTLTFLSEAAKLAVEEFVSRYGEGGKENFIKEHILKNFYAFELMMAPYTVGHLKMSFLLEELGYRLQDDDRFKLYLTNTLEMEELAQTELPGMASLSEESHLAGKVKKEQPVLVILGNPPYSGVSANRGKWIDDLLKKGYTRSDGYKDDGYYQIDRKPLGERNPKWLQDDYVKFVRFAQWKIDQAGEGVLGFITNHGYLDNPTFRGMRQSLLNSFNEIYILDLHGNSLKKEKCPDGSKDENVFDIQQGVAIALFIKKKGEKKDCKVYHSEIWGLREEKKYDWLLKNDIKTTDWRKLSPKSEFYLLVHRDESFLRSYEKYLKITEAFPLNSVGIVTSRDSFVIDSDKEALKRRIRMFRDEKMPDELVKQTFNLKDKSNWKLKVVREKVRKDEHWEDSITKILYRPFDIQWVFYHDNLIERPRKEVMRHMMEENLGLVSVRQVAEGIFNHAFVTDNIIESRVTLSNKGIAFLFPLYLYSDTDKKETGNPNKKRSLGSTMMLFEPKAEYTIKKPNLSPQLVERLTCQYKKTPSPEEIFYYIYAVLYSNIYRTKYAEFLKIDFPKIPFTKDYKLFSKVAEYGKRLVDLHLLKSVELDSPVAKFQGDGDERVEKLRYDGGEKCVYVNRSRYFEGITKEVWEYQIGGYQVCSKWLKDRKGRRLFLDDIKHYCKIVTSLQKTMEIQKVIDNIYPEAEKETIEFENK
;
A
#
# COMPACT_ATOMS: atom_id res chain seq x y z
N MET A 1 -31.86 -54.62 6.80
CA MET A 1 -30.99 -53.43 6.90
C MET A 1 -31.08 -52.75 8.27
N LEU A 2 -31.97 -51.77 8.52
CA LEU A 2 -31.95 -50.95 9.77
C LEU A 2 -32.00 -51.72 11.10
N LYS A 3 -32.82 -52.79 11.20
CA LYS A 3 -32.85 -53.65 12.40
C LYS A 3 -31.48 -54.27 12.70
N SER A 4 -30.75 -54.68 11.66
CA SER A 4 -29.40 -55.23 11.79
C SER A 4 -28.40 -54.15 12.15
N TYR A 5 -28.53 -52.96 11.55
CA TYR A 5 -27.67 -51.82 11.84
C TYR A 5 -27.75 -51.40 13.31
N LEU A 6 -28.95 -51.16 13.84
CA LEU A 6 -29.14 -50.78 15.25
C LEU A 6 -28.71 -51.90 16.23
N LYS A 7 -28.88 -53.17 15.83
CA LYS A 7 -28.35 -54.31 16.60
C LYS A 7 -26.82 -54.26 16.68
N ASN A 8 -26.15 -54.02 15.56
CA ASN A 8 -24.68 -53.93 15.52
C ASN A 8 -24.17 -52.72 16.33
N VAL A 9 -24.84 -51.56 16.25
CA VAL A 9 -24.51 -50.39 17.08
C VAL A 9 -24.63 -50.73 18.57
N TYR A 10 -25.70 -51.42 18.98
CA TYR A 10 -25.87 -51.89 20.35
C TYR A 10 -24.79 -52.90 20.78
N GLU A 11 -24.46 -53.87 19.93
CA GLU A 11 -23.44 -54.89 20.21
C GLU A 11 -22.04 -54.27 20.38
N ILE A 12 -21.72 -53.21 19.63
CA ILE A 12 -20.47 -52.45 19.79
C ILE A 12 -20.49 -51.66 21.10
N ALA A 13 -21.57 -50.93 21.39
CA ALA A 13 -21.71 -50.14 22.62
C ALA A 13 -21.64 -51.01 23.89
N SER A 14 -22.17 -52.24 23.83
CA SER A 14 -22.20 -53.16 24.97
C SER A 14 -20.83 -53.71 25.39
N ARG A 15 -19.78 -53.55 24.57
CA ARG A 15 -18.42 -54.02 24.88
C ARG A 15 -17.72 -53.14 25.94
N GLY A 16 -18.14 -51.89 26.08
CA GLY A 16 -17.66 -50.97 27.12
C GLY A 16 -16.30 -50.29 26.83
N ASP A 17 -15.63 -50.64 25.74
CA ASP A 17 -14.35 -50.07 25.28
C ASP A 17 -14.43 -49.40 23.89
N ALA A 18 -15.65 -49.23 23.37
CA ALA A 18 -15.88 -48.72 22.01
C ALA A 18 -15.54 -47.22 21.90
N THR A 19 -14.79 -46.88 20.86
CA THR A 19 -14.56 -45.48 20.45
C THR A 19 -15.45 -45.15 19.25
N GLU A 20 -15.52 -43.88 18.85
CA GLU A 20 -16.25 -43.46 17.64
C GLU A 20 -15.89 -44.28 16.39
N VAL A 21 -14.58 -44.55 16.19
CA VAL A 21 -14.07 -45.35 15.07
C VAL A 21 -14.57 -46.80 15.11
N SER A 22 -14.85 -47.35 16.30
CA SER A 22 -15.37 -48.71 16.45
C SER A 22 -16.72 -48.91 15.74
N TYR A 23 -17.47 -47.84 15.49
CA TYR A 23 -18.77 -47.88 14.81
C TYR A 23 -18.69 -47.67 13.29
N TYR A 24 -17.52 -47.32 12.74
CA TYR A 24 -17.37 -46.92 11.33
C TYR A 24 -17.74 -48.04 10.36
N SER A 25 -17.28 -49.27 10.64
CA SER A 25 -17.63 -50.44 9.82
C SER A 25 -19.13 -50.74 9.79
N THR A 26 -19.85 -50.38 10.85
CA THR A 26 -21.31 -50.54 10.93
C THR A 26 -22.02 -49.51 10.08
N LEU A 27 -21.54 -48.26 10.08
CA LEU A 27 -22.05 -47.20 9.21
C LEU A 27 -21.72 -47.46 7.73
N GLU A 28 -20.49 -47.84 7.41
CA GLU A 28 -20.07 -48.21 6.06
C GLU A 28 -20.96 -49.33 5.49
N ASN A 29 -21.20 -50.40 6.27
CA ASN A 29 -22.08 -51.49 5.85
C ASN A 29 -23.53 -51.03 5.63
N LEU A 30 -24.04 -50.04 6.39
CA LEU A 30 -25.39 -49.50 6.18
C LEU A 30 -25.50 -48.85 4.80
N PHE A 31 -24.55 -47.98 4.45
CA PHE A 31 -24.55 -47.28 3.17
C PHE A 31 -24.27 -48.22 2.00
N LYS A 32 -23.40 -49.22 2.17
CA LYS A 32 -23.12 -50.24 1.15
C LYS A 32 -24.33 -51.14 0.86
N VAL A 33 -25.00 -51.64 1.90
CA VAL A 33 -26.23 -52.44 1.71
C VAL A 33 -27.32 -51.59 1.05
N TYR A 34 -27.43 -50.31 1.40
CA TYR A 34 -28.39 -49.43 0.73
C TYR A 34 -28.05 -49.20 -0.75
N SER A 35 -26.78 -48.95 -1.10
CA SER A 35 -26.39 -48.75 -2.51
C SER A 35 -26.67 -49.99 -3.37
N GLU A 36 -26.46 -51.19 -2.83
CA GLU A 36 -26.83 -52.46 -3.47
C GLU A 36 -28.35 -52.56 -3.71
N THR A 37 -29.19 -52.10 -2.77
CA THR A 37 -30.65 -52.14 -2.93
C THR A 37 -31.20 -51.22 -4.01
N ILE A 38 -30.47 -50.16 -4.37
CA ILE A 38 -30.85 -49.23 -5.45
C ILE A 38 -30.12 -49.53 -6.77
N ASN A 39 -29.53 -50.72 -6.91
CA ASN A 39 -28.74 -51.15 -8.07
C ASN A 39 -27.58 -50.19 -8.43
N LYS A 40 -27.01 -49.46 -7.46
CA LYS A 40 -25.79 -48.69 -7.64
C LYS A 40 -24.60 -49.53 -7.16
N THR A 41 -24.06 -50.36 -8.04
CA THR A 41 -22.91 -51.25 -7.75
C THR A 41 -21.57 -50.53 -7.77
N ASP A 42 -21.49 -49.38 -8.44
CA ASP A 42 -20.29 -48.54 -8.51
C ASP A 42 -20.29 -47.52 -7.36
N VAL A 43 -20.31 -47.99 -6.11
CA VAL A 43 -20.24 -47.13 -4.92
C VAL A 43 -19.10 -47.61 -4.02
N TYR A 44 -18.09 -46.76 -3.88
CA TYR A 44 -16.97 -46.92 -2.99
C TYR A 44 -17.17 -46.02 -1.78
N ILE A 45 -16.99 -46.59 -0.59
CA ILE A 45 -16.99 -45.85 0.67
C ILE A 45 -15.57 -45.87 1.17
N THR A 46 -14.99 -44.70 1.39
CA THR A 46 -13.64 -44.57 1.93
C THR A 46 -13.73 -43.90 3.30
N SER A 47 -13.28 -44.60 4.34
CA SER A 47 -13.18 -44.07 5.70
C SER A 47 -11.76 -43.61 6.01
N LEU A 48 -11.61 -42.44 6.63
CA LEU A 48 -10.32 -41.95 7.14
C LEU A 48 -10.24 -42.18 8.66
N PRO A 49 -9.36 -43.07 9.17
CA PRO A 49 -9.12 -43.16 10.61
C PRO A 49 -8.41 -41.87 11.09
N LYS A 50 -8.99 -41.24 12.13
CA LYS A 50 -8.57 -39.95 12.73
C LYS A 50 -7.06 -39.78 12.85
N LYS A 51 -6.53 -38.64 12.36
CA LYS A 51 -5.18 -38.14 12.73
C LYS A 51 -5.09 -36.65 13.13
N THR A 52 -6.08 -35.81 12.88
CA THR A 52 -6.12 -34.40 13.35
C THR A 52 -7.56 -33.84 13.39
N GLU A 53 -7.85 -32.89 14.29
CA GLU A 53 -9.18 -32.26 14.50
C GLU A 53 -9.67 -31.35 13.35
N ALA A 54 -8.84 -31.08 12.33
CA ALA A 54 -9.12 -30.04 11.33
C ALA A 54 -9.23 -30.55 9.86
N GLY A 55 -9.09 -31.86 9.60
CA GLY A 55 -8.98 -32.47 8.27
C GLY A 55 -10.27 -32.64 7.44
N ASN A 56 -10.34 -33.65 6.57
CA ASN A 56 -11.53 -34.02 5.78
C ASN A 56 -12.64 -34.65 6.65
N PRO A 57 -13.91 -34.72 6.14
CA PRO A 57 -14.97 -35.50 6.78
C PRO A 57 -14.59 -37.00 6.91
N ASP A 58 -15.19 -37.69 7.88
CA ASP A 58 -14.87 -39.09 8.21
C ASP A 58 -15.03 -40.07 7.04
N PHE A 59 -16.08 -39.88 6.22
CA PHE A 59 -16.37 -40.72 5.07
C PHE A 59 -16.54 -39.91 3.79
N ARG A 60 -16.03 -40.48 2.70
CA ARG A 60 -16.32 -40.09 1.31
C ARG A 60 -17.04 -41.22 0.60
N ILE A 61 -18.16 -40.91 -0.04
CA ILE A 61 -18.92 -41.85 -0.88
C ILE A 61 -18.81 -41.38 -2.34
N TRP A 62 -18.34 -42.25 -3.22
CA TRP A 62 -17.99 -41.91 -4.61
C TRP A 62 -18.03 -43.15 -5.52
N ASP A 63 -17.88 -42.96 -6.83
CA ASP A 63 -17.92 -44.06 -7.82
C ASP A 63 -16.57 -44.77 -8.07
N GLY A 64 -15.53 -44.39 -7.33
CA GLY A 64 -14.17 -44.93 -7.50
C GLY A 64 -13.42 -44.36 -8.70
N LYS A 65 -14.03 -43.45 -9.46
CA LYS A 65 -13.45 -42.78 -10.63
C LYS A 65 -13.47 -41.27 -10.45
N GLN A 66 -14.64 -40.65 -10.55
CA GLN A 66 -14.79 -39.20 -10.69
C GLN A 66 -16.00 -38.63 -9.94
N HIS A 67 -17.11 -39.37 -9.81
CA HIS A 67 -18.36 -38.85 -9.25
C HIS A 67 -18.39 -38.98 -7.72
N ILE A 68 -18.50 -37.86 -7.01
CA ILE A 68 -18.66 -37.83 -5.55
C ILE A 68 -20.15 -37.71 -5.22
N VAL A 69 -20.66 -38.74 -4.54
CA VAL A 69 -22.05 -38.76 -4.05
C VAL A 69 -22.19 -37.81 -2.87
N GLY A 70 -21.24 -37.82 -1.94
CA GLY A 70 -21.24 -36.91 -0.81
C GLY A 70 -20.34 -37.39 0.32
N TYR A 71 -20.37 -36.62 1.41
CA TYR A 71 -19.51 -36.81 2.57
C TYR A 71 -20.34 -37.11 3.82
N ILE A 72 -19.72 -37.76 4.80
CA ILE A 72 -20.35 -38.03 6.10
C ILE A 72 -19.37 -37.66 7.20
N GLU A 73 -19.83 -36.84 8.14
CA GLU A 73 -19.18 -36.59 9.42
C GLU A 73 -19.93 -37.37 10.50
N ALA A 74 -19.22 -38.23 11.21
CA ALA A 74 -19.77 -39.08 12.26
C ALA A 74 -19.23 -38.65 13.63
N LYS A 75 -20.11 -38.45 14.60
CA LYS A 75 -19.75 -38.20 16.00
C LYS A 75 -20.08 -39.40 16.86
N SER A 76 -19.42 -39.49 18.02
CA SER A 76 -19.68 -40.54 19.01
C SER A 76 -21.19 -40.78 19.21
N PRO A 77 -21.66 -42.03 19.24
CA PRO A 77 -23.06 -42.36 19.52
C PRO A 77 -23.57 -41.88 20.88
N GLU A 78 -22.68 -41.48 21.79
CA GLU A 78 -23.03 -40.91 23.11
C GLU A 78 -23.40 -39.42 23.05
N VAL A 79 -23.16 -38.76 21.91
CA VAL A 79 -23.54 -37.36 21.72
C VAL A 79 -25.06 -37.27 21.59
N ASP A 80 -25.73 -36.94 22.71
CA ASP A 80 -27.19 -36.83 22.78
C ASP A 80 -27.75 -35.61 22.02
N ASN A 81 -26.93 -34.58 21.78
CA ASN A 81 -27.34 -33.36 21.07
C ASN A 81 -26.38 -32.99 19.93
N LEU A 82 -26.84 -33.15 18.69
CA LEU A 82 -26.08 -32.72 17.50
C LEU A 82 -26.15 -31.22 17.24
N ASP A 83 -27.02 -30.45 17.91
CA ASP A 83 -27.16 -29.00 17.70
C ASP A 83 -25.86 -28.26 18.06
N SER A 84 -25.21 -28.61 19.18
CA SER A 84 -23.93 -27.99 19.56
C SER A 84 -22.77 -28.36 18.62
N ILE A 85 -22.88 -29.48 17.91
CA ILE A 85 -21.90 -29.88 16.89
C ILE A 85 -22.16 -29.11 15.59
N GLU A 86 -23.43 -28.87 15.24
CA GLU A 86 -23.84 -28.10 14.07
C GLU A 86 -23.20 -26.71 14.02
N ASP A 87 -23.09 -26.08 15.20
CA ASP A 87 -22.50 -24.74 15.37
C ASP A 87 -20.98 -24.77 15.62
N SER A 88 -20.34 -25.94 15.56
CA SER A 88 -18.88 -26.02 15.69
C SER A 88 -18.16 -25.44 14.46
N GLU A 89 -17.04 -24.77 14.67
CA GLU A 89 -16.23 -24.18 13.57
C GLU A 89 -15.88 -25.21 12.49
N GLN A 90 -15.58 -26.45 12.90
CA GLN A 90 -15.28 -27.56 12.00
C GLN A 90 -16.47 -27.88 11.07
N LEU A 91 -17.67 -28.04 11.63
CA LEU A 91 -18.82 -28.45 10.85
C LEU A 91 -19.41 -27.29 10.03
N GLU A 92 -19.36 -26.04 10.53
CA GLU A 92 -19.67 -24.87 9.70
C GLU A 92 -18.80 -24.83 8.45
N ARG A 93 -17.50 -25.11 8.58
CA ARG A 93 -16.57 -25.18 7.45
C ARG A 93 -16.95 -26.30 6.49
N TYR A 94 -17.22 -27.52 6.96
CA TYR A 94 -17.63 -28.63 6.08
C TYR A 94 -18.94 -28.34 5.35
N ARG A 95 -19.94 -27.76 6.04
CA ARG A 95 -21.22 -27.37 5.43
C ARG A 95 -21.05 -26.32 4.33
N ARG A 96 -20.07 -25.42 4.45
CA ARG A 96 -19.76 -24.40 3.44
C ARG A 96 -18.95 -24.94 2.27
N THR A 97 -18.08 -25.93 2.49
CA THR A 97 -17.18 -26.49 1.47
C THR A 97 -17.82 -27.61 0.66
N PHE A 98 -18.48 -28.57 1.32
CA PHE A 98 -18.97 -29.79 0.68
C PHE A 98 -20.45 -29.65 0.31
N PRO A 99 -20.80 -29.91 -0.96
CA PRO A 99 -22.14 -29.59 -1.49
C PRO A 99 -23.22 -30.59 -1.06
N ASN A 100 -22.84 -31.78 -0.58
CA ASN A 100 -23.75 -32.81 -0.08
C ASN A 100 -23.09 -33.54 1.11
N LEU A 101 -23.55 -33.25 2.32
CA LEU A 101 -22.93 -33.68 3.59
C LEU A 101 -23.97 -34.26 4.54
N ILE A 102 -23.69 -35.41 5.15
CA ILE A 102 -24.46 -35.95 6.27
C ILE A 102 -23.69 -35.73 7.59
N LEU A 103 -24.37 -35.22 8.61
CA LEU A 103 -23.93 -35.30 10.00
C LEU A 103 -24.69 -36.42 10.70
N THR A 104 -24.00 -37.29 11.43
CA THR A 104 -24.67 -38.33 12.22
C THR A 104 -23.98 -38.66 13.54
N ASN A 105 -24.78 -39.04 14.55
CA ASN A 105 -24.32 -39.73 15.76
C ASN A 105 -24.73 -41.21 15.74
N PHE A 106 -24.85 -41.82 14.55
CA PHE A 106 -25.31 -43.19 14.30
C PHE A 106 -26.81 -43.44 14.58
N PHE A 107 -27.54 -42.48 15.15
CA PHE A 107 -28.98 -42.57 15.42
C PHE A 107 -29.79 -41.48 14.73
N GLU A 108 -29.26 -40.26 14.73
CA GLU A 108 -29.79 -39.10 14.03
C GLU A 108 -28.95 -38.83 12.79
N PHE A 109 -29.59 -38.54 11.66
CA PHE A 109 -28.96 -38.22 10.38
C PHE A 109 -29.51 -36.89 9.90
N ARG A 110 -28.62 -35.92 9.69
CA ARG A 110 -28.94 -34.60 9.12
C ARG A 110 -28.27 -34.47 7.76
N LEU A 111 -29.06 -34.27 6.71
CA LEU A 111 -28.58 -34.06 5.35
C LEU A 111 -28.51 -32.56 5.05
N TYR A 112 -27.32 -32.07 4.72
CA TYR A 112 -27.09 -30.70 4.25
C TYR A 112 -26.77 -30.69 2.77
N ARG A 113 -27.26 -29.68 2.06
CA ARG A 113 -26.83 -29.33 0.70
C ARG A 113 -26.46 -27.86 0.61
N ASN A 114 -25.26 -27.58 0.13
CA ASN A 114 -24.71 -26.23 0.02
C ASN A 114 -24.93 -25.40 1.30
N GLY A 115 -24.64 -26.00 2.46
CA GLY A 115 -24.81 -25.40 3.79
C GLY A 115 -26.24 -25.38 4.35
N THR A 116 -27.27 -25.69 3.55
CA THR A 116 -28.67 -25.68 3.98
C THR A 116 -29.11 -27.06 4.46
N LEU A 117 -29.77 -27.14 5.63
CA LEU A 117 -30.36 -28.39 6.11
C LEU A 117 -31.56 -28.79 5.24
N ILE A 118 -31.48 -29.94 4.57
CA ILE A 118 -32.51 -30.46 3.66
C ILE A 118 -33.42 -31.47 4.35
N ASP A 119 -32.85 -32.31 5.20
CA ASP A 119 -33.59 -33.38 5.86
C ASP A 119 -32.96 -33.77 7.19
N LYS A 120 -33.78 -34.27 8.12
CA LYS A 120 -33.35 -34.71 9.45
C LYS A 120 -34.21 -35.89 9.91
N VAL A 121 -33.58 -37.03 10.18
CA VAL A 121 -34.26 -38.25 10.61
C VAL A 121 -33.57 -38.87 11.82
N LEU A 122 -34.36 -39.22 12.84
CA LEU A 122 -33.93 -40.02 13.99
C LEU A 122 -34.47 -41.44 13.81
N ILE A 123 -33.57 -42.42 13.65
CA ILE A 123 -33.93 -43.82 13.34
C ILE A 123 -33.96 -44.73 14.57
N GLY A 124 -33.48 -44.24 15.72
CA GLY A 124 -33.53 -44.90 17.01
C GLY A 124 -33.11 -43.90 18.09
N ARG A 125 -33.47 -44.13 19.36
CA ARG A 125 -33.13 -43.18 20.43
C ARG A 125 -31.85 -43.59 21.15
N PRO A 126 -30.81 -42.73 21.21
CA PRO A 126 -29.51 -43.07 21.82
C PRO A 126 -29.63 -43.61 23.25
N PHE A 127 -30.51 -43.02 24.07
CA PHE A 127 -30.67 -43.43 25.48
C PHE A 127 -31.10 -44.89 25.66
N ILE A 128 -31.74 -45.53 24.67
CA ILE A 128 -32.15 -46.93 24.76
C ILE A 128 -30.92 -47.85 24.75
N VAL A 129 -29.92 -47.52 23.93
CA VAL A 129 -28.64 -48.24 23.90
C VAL A 129 -27.84 -47.94 25.17
N HIS A 130 -27.66 -46.67 25.50
CA HIS A 130 -26.70 -46.26 26.54
C HIS A 130 -27.24 -46.37 27.97
N LYS A 131 -28.54 -46.12 28.19
CA LYS A 131 -29.17 -46.16 29.53
C LYS A 131 -29.96 -47.43 29.77
N LEU A 132 -30.76 -47.86 28.80
CA LEU A 132 -31.60 -49.06 28.93
C LEU A 132 -30.89 -50.36 28.53
N LYS A 133 -29.69 -50.27 27.94
CA LYS A 133 -28.86 -51.42 27.54
C LYS A 133 -29.64 -52.47 26.75
N THR A 134 -30.39 -52.01 25.75
CA THR A 134 -31.11 -52.89 24.81
C THR A 134 -31.11 -52.34 23.39
N VAL A 135 -31.49 -53.15 22.41
CA VAL A 135 -31.53 -52.75 21.00
C VAL A 135 -32.71 -51.78 20.78
N PRO A 136 -32.49 -50.56 20.27
CA PRO A 136 -33.56 -49.61 20.02
C PRO A 136 -34.49 -50.09 18.90
N PRO A 137 -35.81 -49.88 19.02
CA PRO A 137 -36.72 -50.14 17.91
C PRO A 137 -36.42 -49.17 16.76
N VAL A 138 -36.58 -49.66 15.53
CA VAL A 138 -36.43 -48.81 14.33
C VAL A 138 -37.58 -47.80 14.30
N GLU A 139 -37.23 -46.52 14.31
CA GLU A 139 -38.15 -45.39 14.11
C GLU A 139 -38.00 -44.82 12.68
N LYS A 140 -39.07 -44.20 12.15
CA LYS A 140 -39.06 -43.40 10.92
C LYS A 140 -38.36 -44.03 9.70
N LYS A 141 -38.50 -45.35 9.51
CA LYS A 141 -37.88 -46.11 8.41
C LYS A 141 -38.12 -45.46 7.03
N ALA A 142 -39.37 -45.06 6.74
CA ALA A 142 -39.71 -44.48 5.44
C ALA A 142 -39.00 -43.15 5.19
N ASP A 143 -38.91 -42.30 6.23
CA ASP A 143 -38.23 -41.01 6.13
C ASP A 143 -36.72 -41.17 5.97
N PHE A 144 -36.11 -42.14 6.67
CA PHE A 144 -34.69 -42.44 6.50
C PHE A 144 -34.35 -42.92 5.09
N LEU A 145 -35.17 -43.79 4.50
CA LEU A 145 -34.97 -44.23 3.12
C LEU A 145 -35.08 -43.05 2.14
N LYS A 146 -36.02 -42.11 2.35
CA LYS A 146 -36.10 -40.87 1.56
C LYS A 146 -34.87 -39.99 1.72
N LEU A 147 -34.32 -39.87 2.94
CA LEU A 147 -33.08 -39.13 3.19
C LEU A 147 -31.91 -39.77 2.42
N LEU A 148 -31.76 -41.10 2.48
CA LEU A 148 -30.72 -41.79 1.73
C LEU A 148 -30.94 -41.70 0.23
N GLU A 149 -32.18 -41.80 -0.27
CA GLU A 149 -32.51 -41.58 -1.67
C GLU A 149 -32.07 -40.20 -2.13
N ARG A 150 -32.39 -39.14 -1.36
CA ARG A 150 -31.92 -37.77 -1.62
C ARG A 150 -30.39 -37.68 -1.59
N PHE A 151 -29.72 -38.34 -0.67
CA PHE A 151 -28.26 -38.32 -0.59
C PHE A 151 -27.62 -39.01 -1.81
N PHE A 152 -28.07 -40.22 -2.15
CA PHE A 152 -27.52 -41.01 -3.25
C PHE A 152 -27.95 -40.52 -4.65
N SER A 153 -29.04 -39.77 -4.76
CA SER A 153 -29.47 -39.13 -6.00
C SER A 153 -28.74 -37.82 -6.28
N PHE A 154 -27.86 -37.38 -5.38
CA PHE A 154 -27.12 -36.14 -5.56
C PHE A 154 -26.09 -36.28 -6.68
N SER A 155 -26.05 -35.24 -7.51
CA SER A 155 -24.96 -34.96 -8.41
C SER A 155 -24.72 -33.46 -8.39
N LEU A 156 -23.46 -33.05 -8.59
CA LEU A 156 -23.18 -31.65 -8.84
C LEU A 156 -24.03 -31.18 -10.03
N PRO A 157 -24.79 -30.09 -9.89
CA PRO A 157 -25.48 -29.51 -11.04
C PRO A 157 -24.41 -29.18 -12.09
N ARG A 158 -24.73 -29.36 -13.38
CA ARG A 158 -23.93 -28.72 -14.43
C ARG A 158 -24.10 -27.22 -14.25
N VAL A 159 -23.12 -26.57 -13.63
CA VAL A 159 -23.17 -25.14 -13.34
C VAL A 159 -22.85 -24.37 -14.62
N TYR A 160 -23.67 -23.34 -14.92
CA TYR A 160 -23.64 -22.54 -16.15
C TYR A 160 -23.39 -21.06 -15.83
N ASP A 161 -22.14 -20.69 -15.53
CA ASP A 161 -21.49 -19.37 -15.72
C ASP A 161 -20.12 -19.35 -14.97
N ALA A 162 -19.25 -18.38 -15.23
CA ALA A 162 -17.91 -18.37 -14.59
C ALA A 162 -17.91 -17.87 -13.15
N GLU A 163 -18.89 -17.06 -12.75
CA GLU A 163 -18.98 -16.53 -11.38
C GLU A 163 -19.22 -17.67 -10.39
N THR A 164 -20.18 -18.54 -10.68
CA THR A 164 -20.48 -19.68 -9.82
C THR A 164 -19.32 -20.67 -9.78
N LEU A 165 -18.63 -20.90 -10.91
CA LEU A 165 -17.41 -21.72 -10.96
C LEU A 165 -16.31 -21.13 -10.05
N ALA A 166 -16.06 -19.82 -10.15
CA ALA A 166 -15.05 -19.14 -9.36
C ALA A 166 -15.31 -19.27 -7.85
N ILE A 167 -16.57 -19.10 -7.41
CA ILE A 167 -16.99 -19.28 -6.01
C ILE A 167 -16.73 -20.72 -5.54
N GLU A 168 -17.12 -21.72 -6.32
CA GLU A 168 -16.99 -23.13 -5.94
C GLU A 168 -15.53 -23.59 -5.88
N LEU A 169 -14.67 -23.12 -6.79
CA LEU A 169 -13.23 -23.36 -6.71
C LEU A 169 -12.64 -22.65 -5.50
N ALA A 170 -12.98 -21.37 -5.25
CA ALA A 170 -12.43 -20.59 -4.15
C ALA A 170 -12.67 -21.24 -2.77
N LYS A 171 -13.86 -21.83 -2.55
CA LYS A 171 -14.17 -22.58 -1.32
C LYS A 171 -13.21 -23.75 -1.11
N ARG A 172 -13.02 -24.59 -2.14
CA ARG A 172 -12.18 -25.79 -2.08
C ARG A 172 -10.70 -25.46 -2.01
N THR A 173 -10.24 -24.43 -2.72
CA THR A 173 -8.87 -23.96 -2.64
C THR A 173 -8.54 -23.43 -1.24
N ARG A 174 -9.48 -22.74 -0.57
CA ARG A 174 -9.27 -22.28 0.82
C ARG A 174 -9.11 -23.47 1.75
N PHE A 175 -9.97 -24.46 1.60
CA PHE A 175 -9.89 -25.70 2.37
C PHE A 175 -8.56 -26.42 2.14
N LEU A 176 -8.10 -26.56 0.89
CA LEU A 176 -6.78 -27.11 0.55
C LEU A 176 -5.65 -26.33 1.25
N LYS A 177 -5.72 -25.00 1.24
CA LYS A 177 -4.71 -24.12 1.84
C LYS A 177 -4.66 -24.24 3.37
N ASP A 178 -5.79 -23.95 4.01
CA ASP A 178 -5.87 -23.75 5.47
C ASP A 178 -5.78 -25.09 6.22
N GLU A 179 -6.49 -26.11 5.73
CA GLU A 179 -6.69 -27.36 6.48
C GLU A 179 -5.70 -28.45 6.07
N ILE A 180 -5.23 -28.46 4.83
CA ILE A 180 -4.39 -29.54 4.32
C ILE A 180 -2.93 -29.10 4.22
N VAL A 181 -2.61 -28.13 3.35
CA VAL A 181 -1.22 -27.75 3.05
C VAL A 181 -0.55 -27.12 4.27
N THR A 182 -1.25 -26.21 4.98
CA THR A 182 -0.71 -25.55 6.17
C THR A 182 -0.44 -26.54 7.31
N GLN A 183 -1.36 -27.47 7.56
CA GLN A 183 -1.15 -28.50 8.58
C GLN A 183 -0.03 -29.45 8.18
N LYS A 184 0.04 -29.82 6.90
CA LYS A 184 1.09 -30.73 6.44
C LYS A 184 2.49 -30.11 6.57
N LEU A 185 2.64 -28.82 6.29
CA LEU A 185 3.89 -28.10 6.53
C LEU A 185 4.30 -28.08 8.00
N LYS A 186 3.35 -28.05 8.95
CA LYS A 186 3.63 -28.14 10.39
C LYS A 186 4.03 -29.55 10.79
N GLU A 187 3.37 -30.58 10.26
CA GLU A 187 3.72 -31.98 10.49
C GLU A 187 5.12 -32.32 9.97
N GLU A 188 5.41 -31.98 8.71
CA GLU A 188 6.69 -32.27 8.06
C GLU A 188 7.87 -31.56 8.75
N GLU A 189 7.64 -30.38 9.35
CA GLU A 189 8.65 -29.68 10.15
C GLU A 189 9.08 -30.46 11.39
N SER A 190 8.15 -31.17 12.04
CA SER A 190 8.47 -32.01 13.20
C SER A 190 9.29 -33.25 12.84
N ILE A 191 9.23 -33.68 11.58
CA ILE A 191 9.86 -34.91 11.07
C ILE A 191 11.18 -34.58 10.31
N GLY A 192 11.37 -33.33 9.88
CA GLY A 192 12.58 -32.86 9.21
C GLY A 192 12.71 -33.26 7.73
N LYS A 193 11.71 -33.94 7.15
CA LYS A 193 11.65 -34.32 5.74
C LYS A 193 10.20 -34.38 5.26
N GLY A 194 9.94 -33.84 4.07
CA GLY A 194 8.62 -33.86 3.45
C GLY A 194 8.59 -33.18 2.07
N PHE A 195 7.73 -33.65 1.16
CA PHE A 195 7.74 -33.19 -0.23
C PHE A 195 7.25 -31.74 -0.36
N ILE A 196 6.23 -31.36 0.43
CA ILE A 196 5.68 -30.00 0.43
C ILE A 196 6.69 -29.03 1.06
N SER A 197 7.35 -29.44 2.15
CA SER A 197 8.43 -28.66 2.74
C SER A 197 9.61 -28.44 1.78
N GLY A 198 9.88 -29.40 0.88
CA GLY A 198 10.85 -29.26 -0.20
C GLY A 198 10.49 -28.16 -1.20
N PHE A 199 9.25 -28.10 -1.68
CA PHE A 199 8.78 -26.99 -2.52
C PHE A 199 8.85 -25.64 -1.77
N TYR A 200 8.48 -25.61 -0.49
CA TYR A 200 8.56 -24.40 0.32
C TYR A 200 9.99 -23.85 0.38
N GLU A 201 10.97 -24.69 0.72
CA GLU A 201 12.36 -24.28 0.79
C GLU A 201 12.90 -23.85 -0.58
N ALA A 202 12.50 -24.54 -1.65
CA ALA A 202 12.86 -24.13 -3.00
C ALA A 202 12.30 -22.74 -3.34
N PHE A 203 11.00 -22.51 -3.17
CA PHE A 203 10.37 -21.22 -3.48
C PHE A 203 10.94 -20.09 -2.61
N ARG A 204 11.13 -20.33 -1.31
CA ARG A 204 11.68 -19.34 -0.37
C ARG A 204 13.11 -18.97 -0.69
N LYS A 205 13.94 -19.96 -1.03
CA LYS A 205 15.36 -19.74 -1.31
C LYS A 205 15.59 -19.12 -2.69
N TYR A 206 14.75 -19.46 -3.66
CA TYR A 206 15.07 -19.26 -5.07
C TYR A 206 14.17 -18.29 -5.82
N LEU A 207 12.94 -18.04 -5.33
CA LEU A 207 12.00 -17.11 -5.94
C LEU A 207 11.73 -15.91 -5.02
N ILE A 208 11.25 -16.18 -3.80
CA ILE A 208 10.73 -15.15 -2.90
C ILE A 208 11.49 -15.22 -1.57
N SER A 209 12.53 -14.40 -1.45
CA SER A 209 13.26 -14.27 -0.18
C SER A 209 12.34 -13.78 0.93
N GLY A 210 12.34 -14.49 2.06
CA GLY A 210 11.47 -14.19 3.20
C GLY A 210 10.04 -14.73 3.09
N LEU A 211 9.73 -15.56 2.10
CA LEU A 211 8.44 -16.24 1.96
C LEU A 211 8.09 -17.02 3.25
N SER A 212 6.95 -16.72 3.85
CA SER A 212 6.42 -17.46 4.99
C SER A 212 5.70 -18.74 4.54
N LYS A 213 5.56 -19.70 5.46
CA LYS A 213 4.83 -20.96 5.17
C LYS A 213 3.37 -20.72 4.82
N GLU A 214 2.73 -19.74 5.45
CA GLU A 214 1.34 -19.35 5.17
C GLU A 214 1.21 -18.77 3.76
N GLU A 215 2.13 -17.89 3.36
CA GLU A 215 2.18 -17.37 1.99
C GLU A 215 2.47 -18.45 0.96
N PHE A 216 3.34 -19.41 1.28
CA PHE A 216 3.62 -20.55 0.42
C PHE A 216 2.41 -21.48 0.29
N ALA A 217 1.74 -21.83 1.39
CA ALA A 217 0.53 -22.65 1.35
C ALA A 217 -0.54 -22.01 0.45
N ASN A 218 -0.66 -20.67 0.53
CA ASN A 218 -1.54 -19.90 -0.34
C ASN A 218 -1.14 -20.01 -1.82
N LEU A 219 0.14 -19.77 -2.13
CA LEU A 219 0.67 -19.86 -3.50
C LEU A 219 0.52 -21.26 -4.10
N TYR A 220 0.85 -22.29 -3.33
CA TYR A 220 0.77 -23.69 -3.75
C TYR A 220 -0.68 -24.09 -4.07
N SER A 221 -1.64 -23.76 -3.19
CA SER A 221 -3.05 -24.13 -3.36
C SER A 221 -3.69 -23.44 -4.56
N GLN A 222 -3.36 -22.16 -4.80
CA GLN A 222 -3.77 -21.45 -6.01
C GLN A 222 -3.18 -22.10 -7.26
N THR A 223 -1.90 -22.46 -7.23
CA THR A 223 -1.21 -23.10 -8.37
C THR A 223 -1.87 -24.42 -8.76
N VAL A 224 -2.21 -25.26 -7.77
CA VAL A 224 -2.92 -26.52 -8.02
C VAL A 224 -4.29 -26.27 -8.65
N THR A 225 -5.06 -25.34 -8.12
CA THR A 225 -6.42 -25.05 -8.62
C THR A 225 -6.39 -24.51 -10.05
N TYR A 226 -5.52 -23.54 -10.34
CA TYR A 226 -5.41 -22.96 -11.67
C TYR A 226 -4.76 -23.89 -12.68
N GLY A 227 -3.80 -24.72 -12.27
CA GLY A 227 -3.24 -25.74 -13.14
C GLY A 227 -4.30 -26.78 -13.52
N LEU A 228 -5.21 -27.15 -12.60
CA LEU A 228 -6.32 -28.07 -12.92
C LEU A 228 -7.30 -27.43 -13.89
N PHE A 229 -7.62 -26.15 -13.69
CA PHE A 229 -8.42 -25.39 -14.64
C PHE A 229 -7.77 -25.35 -16.02
N ALA A 230 -6.47 -25.03 -16.10
CA ALA A 230 -5.71 -25.00 -17.36
C ALA A 230 -5.58 -26.39 -18.03
N ALA A 231 -5.49 -27.46 -17.26
CA ALA A 231 -5.53 -28.81 -17.78
C ALA A 231 -6.93 -29.16 -18.32
N ARG A 232 -7.99 -28.75 -17.61
CA ARG A 232 -9.39 -28.99 -18.01
C ARG A 232 -9.73 -28.30 -19.33
N THR A 233 -9.22 -27.10 -19.56
CA THR A 233 -9.47 -26.34 -20.81
C THR A 233 -8.92 -27.06 -22.04
N ARG A 234 -7.89 -27.90 -21.86
CA ARG A 234 -7.22 -28.66 -22.92
C ARG A 234 -7.74 -30.09 -23.06
N SER A 235 -8.53 -30.58 -22.10
CA SER A 235 -9.12 -31.93 -22.17
C SER A 235 -10.35 -31.97 -23.07
N GLU A 236 -10.42 -32.99 -23.93
CA GLU A 236 -11.56 -33.21 -24.85
C GLU A 236 -12.66 -34.09 -24.25
N ASN A 237 -12.32 -35.12 -23.45
CA ASN A 237 -13.27 -36.11 -22.92
C ASN A 237 -12.97 -36.50 -21.47
N GLY A 238 -13.88 -36.16 -20.56
CA GLY A 238 -13.71 -36.44 -19.13
C GLY A 238 -12.58 -35.60 -18.50
N PHE A 239 -12.57 -35.50 -17.18
CA PHE A 239 -11.49 -34.81 -16.47
C PHE A 239 -11.40 -35.33 -15.04
N ASN A 240 -10.20 -35.66 -14.62
CA ASN A 240 -9.90 -36.04 -13.25
C ASN A 240 -8.45 -35.67 -12.94
N ARG A 241 -8.09 -35.74 -11.66
CA ARG A 241 -6.74 -35.43 -11.17
C ARG A 241 -5.63 -36.17 -11.94
N LYS A 242 -5.81 -37.46 -12.26
CA LYS A 242 -4.78 -38.26 -12.93
C LYS A 242 -4.54 -37.82 -14.38
N LEU A 243 -5.61 -37.46 -15.09
CA LEU A 243 -5.55 -36.94 -16.46
C LEU A 243 -4.98 -35.51 -16.53
N ALA A 244 -4.95 -34.78 -15.42
CA ALA A 244 -4.52 -33.39 -15.42
C ALA A 244 -3.06 -33.24 -15.88
N TYR A 245 -2.17 -34.15 -15.45
CA TYR A 245 -0.75 -34.14 -15.86
C TYR A 245 -0.57 -34.26 -17.38
N ASP A 246 -1.33 -35.12 -18.04
CA ASP A 246 -1.21 -35.35 -19.49
C ASP A 246 -1.67 -34.13 -20.30
N ASN A 247 -2.50 -33.27 -19.72
CA ASN A 247 -3.05 -32.07 -20.36
C ASN A 247 -2.22 -30.80 -20.07
N ILE A 248 -1.12 -30.90 -19.30
CA ILE A 248 -0.17 -29.78 -19.10
C ILE A 248 0.97 -29.89 -20.13
N PRO A 249 1.28 -28.82 -20.89
CA PRO A 249 2.40 -28.83 -21.85
C PRO A 249 3.74 -29.24 -21.24
N HIS A 250 4.53 -29.99 -22.01
CA HIS A 250 5.89 -30.39 -21.63
C HIS A 250 6.81 -29.19 -21.40
N THR A 251 6.53 -28.08 -22.07
CA THR A 251 7.36 -26.87 -22.04
C THR A 251 7.15 -25.97 -20.82
N ILE A 252 6.18 -26.27 -19.95
CA ILE A 252 5.91 -25.56 -18.69
C ILE A 252 6.41 -26.41 -17.51
N GLY A 253 7.74 -26.56 -17.41
CA GLY A 253 8.40 -27.56 -16.55
C GLY A 253 7.97 -27.54 -15.08
N LEU A 254 7.89 -26.38 -14.43
CA LEU A 254 7.55 -26.30 -13.01
C LEU A 254 6.10 -26.67 -12.73
N LEU A 255 5.17 -26.21 -13.57
CA LEU A 255 3.75 -26.60 -13.46
C LEU A 255 3.64 -28.11 -13.67
N ARG A 256 4.37 -28.65 -14.64
CA ARG A 256 4.43 -30.08 -14.90
C ARG A 256 4.98 -30.89 -13.73
N ASP A 257 6.02 -30.41 -13.03
CA ASP A 257 6.58 -31.07 -11.85
C ASP A 257 5.57 -31.11 -10.69
N VAL A 258 4.87 -30.01 -10.43
CA VAL A 258 3.77 -29.97 -9.46
C VAL A 258 2.67 -30.96 -9.85
N PHE A 259 2.29 -30.97 -11.14
CA PHE A 259 1.22 -31.84 -11.63
C PHE A 259 1.62 -33.32 -11.65
N LYS A 260 2.90 -33.62 -11.86
CA LYS A 260 3.44 -34.97 -11.74
C LYS A 260 3.26 -35.49 -10.32
N PHE A 261 3.59 -34.68 -9.32
CA PHE A 261 3.40 -35.06 -7.92
C PHE A 261 1.93 -35.28 -7.58
N ILE A 262 1.04 -34.33 -7.93
CA ILE A 262 -0.37 -34.45 -7.55
C ILE A 262 -1.13 -35.52 -8.36
N SER A 263 -0.70 -35.84 -9.58
CA SER A 263 -1.41 -36.78 -10.46
C SER A 263 -0.87 -38.19 -10.36
N LEU A 264 0.46 -38.34 -10.29
CA LEU A 264 1.17 -39.62 -10.38
C LEU A 264 1.93 -40.00 -9.10
N GLY A 265 2.10 -39.08 -8.15
CA GLY A 265 2.81 -39.33 -6.89
C GLY A 265 1.92 -39.88 -5.78
N ASP A 266 2.57 -40.36 -4.71
CA ASP A 266 1.90 -40.81 -3.49
C ASP A 266 1.47 -39.60 -2.64
N LEU A 267 0.26 -39.12 -2.89
CA LEU A 267 -0.33 -38.02 -2.13
C LEU A 267 -0.80 -38.49 -0.74
N PRO A 268 -0.72 -37.63 0.28
CA PRO A 268 -1.51 -37.83 1.49
C PRO A 268 -2.99 -37.95 1.12
N GLN A 269 -3.66 -38.99 1.63
CA GLN A 269 -5.05 -39.30 1.29
C GLN A 269 -6.00 -38.10 1.49
N GLN A 270 -5.72 -37.24 2.47
CA GLN A 270 -6.50 -36.04 2.71
C GLN A 270 -6.38 -35.01 1.57
N MET A 271 -5.18 -34.83 1.03
CA MET A 271 -4.90 -33.94 -0.09
C MET A 271 -5.49 -34.47 -1.39
N GLU A 272 -5.38 -35.78 -1.63
CA GLU A 272 -5.97 -36.45 -2.78
C GLU A 272 -7.47 -36.14 -2.89
N TRP A 273 -8.22 -36.23 -1.79
CA TRP A 273 -9.66 -36.02 -1.80
C TRP A 273 -10.09 -34.61 -2.20
N VAL A 274 -9.39 -33.59 -1.70
CA VAL A 274 -9.72 -32.20 -2.00
C VAL A 274 -9.37 -31.86 -3.45
N ILE A 275 -8.27 -32.41 -3.96
CA ILE A 275 -7.86 -32.22 -5.36
C ILE A 275 -8.80 -32.97 -6.32
N ASP A 276 -9.27 -34.16 -5.95
CA ASP A 276 -10.30 -34.89 -6.71
C ASP A 276 -11.61 -34.10 -6.78
N ASP A 277 -12.06 -33.52 -5.65
CA ASP A 277 -13.28 -32.70 -5.57
C ASP A 277 -13.17 -31.41 -6.42
N ILE A 278 -12.01 -30.73 -6.41
CA ILE A 278 -11.72 -29.63 -7.34
C ILE A 278 -11.80 -30.11 -8.80
N SER A 279 -11.26 -31.29 -9.10
CA SER A 279 -11.26 -31.86 -10.44
C SER A 279 -12.68 -32.21 -10.91
N GLU A 280 -13.54 -32.72 -10.02
CA GLU A 280 -14.93 -33.05 -10.35
C GLU A 280 -15.74 -31.80 -10.71
N VAL A 281 -15.60 -30.72 -9.93
CA VAL A 281 -16.23 -29.41 -10.24
C VAL A 281 -15.83 -28.95 -11.64
N LEU A 282 -14.54 -29.04 -11.98
CA LEU A 282 -14.04 -28.69 -13.31
C LEU A 282 -14.56 -29.62 -14.41
N ALA A 283 -14.74 -30.90 -14.11
CA ALA A 283 -15.16 -31.89 -15.07
C ALA A 283 -16.64 -31.76 -15.47
N VAL A 284 -17.51 -31.39 -14.53
CA VAL A 284 -18.94 -31.13 -14.81
C VAL A 284 -19.20 -29.75 -15.42
N THR A 285 -18.17 -28.90 -15.47
CA THR A 285 -18.26 -27.54 -16.01
C THR A 285 -17.97 -27.51 -17.52
N ASP A 286 -18.79 -26.76 -18.27
CA ASP A 286 -18.55 -26.45 -19.68
C ASP A 286 -17.57 -25.28 -19.82
N VAL A 287 -16.31 -25.56 -19.57
CA VAL A 287 -15.24 -24.55 -19.59
C VAL A 287 -15.07 -23.92 -20.98
N LYS A 288 -15.34 -24.68 -22.06
CA LYS A 288 -15.26 -24.16 -23.43
C LYS A 288 -16.33 -23.11 -23.68
N ASN A 289 -17.59 -23.41 -23.31
CA ASN A 289 -18.68 -22.44 -23.46
C ASN A 289 -18.48 -21.22 -22.56
N ILE A 290 -17.99 -21.40 -21.33
CA ILE A 290 -17.60 -20.27 -20.46
C ILE A 290 -16.60 -19.38 -21.21
N LEU A 291 -15.44 -19.90 -21.61
CA LEU A 291 -14.42 -19.10 -22.29
C LEU A 291 -14.93 -18.47 -23.60
N HIS A 292 -15.75 -19.18 -24.36
CA HIS A 292 -16.33 -18.71 -25.63
C HIS A 292 -17.40 -17.62 -25.46
N GLN A 293 -18.32 -17.76 -24.47
CA GLN A 293 -19.31 -16.72 -24.14
C GLN A 293 -18.63 -15.43 -23.71
N TYR A 294 -17.62 -15.52 -22.85
CA TYR A 294 -16.84 -14.34 -22.43
C TYR A 294 -16.13 -13.66 -23.60
N PHE A 295 -15.69 -14.42 -24.59
CA PHE A 295 -15.03 -13.88 -25.77
C PHE A 295 -16.00 -13.14 -26.72
N HIS A 296 -17.21 -13.69 -26.92
CA HIS A 296 -18.19 -13.13 -27.87
C HIS A 296 -19.12 -12.05 -27.27
N GLU A 297 -19.36 -12.02 -25.96
CA GLU A 297 -20.28 -11.05 -25.33
C GLU A 297 -19.72 -9.61 -25.21
N GLY A 298 -18.53 -9.34 -25.76
CA GLY A 298 -18.21 -8.00 -26.28
C GLY A 298 -18.17 -6.86 -25.25
N LYS A 299 -17.65 -7.11 -24.04
CA LYS A 299 -17.25 -6.04 -23.09
C LYS A 299 -15.77 -6.13 -22.71
N GLY A 300 -14.87 -6.09 -23.69
CA GLY A 300 -13.46 -5.68 -23.55
C GLY A 300 -12.68 -6.25 -22.35
N LYS A 301 -12.85 -7.54 -22.06
CA LYS A 301 -12.10 -8.22 -21.00
C LYS A 301 -11.68 -9.59 -21.48
N ASP A 302 -10.38 -9.84 -21.49
CA ASP A 302 -9.80 -11.17 -21.58
C ASP A 302 -10.54 -12.18 -20.64
N PRO A 303 -11.18 -13.23 -21.18
CA PRO A 303 -11.99 -14.20 -20.42
C PRO A 303 -11.26 -14.86 -19.25
N ILE A 304 -9.99 -15.18 -19.47
CA ILE A 304 -9.17 -15.95 -18.54
C ILE A 304 -8.76 -15.05 -17.39
N VAL A 305 -8.38 -13.81 -17.72
CA VAL A 305 -8.10 -12.76 -16.74
C VAL A 305 -9.33 -12.44 -15.91
N HIS A 306 -10.50 -12.26 -16.53
CA HIS A 306 -11.74 -11.96 -15.81
C HIS A 306 -12.17 -13.09 -14.87
N PHE A 307 -12.04 -14.35 -15.31
CA PHE A 307 -12.29 -15.50 -14.45
C PHE A 307 -11.32 -15.53 -13.26
N TYR A 308 -10.03 -15.30 -13.51
CA TYR A 308 -9.03 -15.23 -12.46
C TYR A 308 -9.32 -14.09 -11.46
N GLU A 309 -9.76 -12.92 -11.95
CA GLU A 309 -10.18 -11.81 -11.11
C GLU A 309 -11.34 -12.19 -10.20
N THR A 310 -12.36 -12.82 -10.78
CA THR A 310 -13.57 -13.25 -10.06
C THR A 310 -13.20 -14.28 -8.99
N PHE A 311 -12.38 -15.26 -9.33
CA PHE A 311 -11.86 -16.23 -8.36
C PHE A 311 -11.06 -15.57 -7.26
N LEU A 312 -10.13 -14.65 -7.57
CA LEU A 312 -9.31 -14.01 -6.54
C LEU A 312 -10.13 -13.14 -5.60
N ALA A 313 -11.13 -12.42 -6.12
CA ALA A 313 -12.03 -11.61 -5.32
C ALA A 313 -12.78 -12.48 -4.29
N GLU A 314 -13.23 -13.66 -4.72
CA GLU A 314 -13.93 -14.60 -3.86
C GLU A 314 -13.00 -15.38 -2.92
N TYR A 315 -11.80 -15.72 -3.36
CA TYR A 315 -10.83 -16.55 -2.64
C TYR A 315 -10.09 -15.78 -1.55
N ASP A 316 -9.50 -14.64 -1.87
CA ASP A 316 -8.70 -13.83 -0.96
C ASP A 316 -8.69 -12.33 -1.36
N PRO A 317 -9.77 -11.59 -1.01
CA PRO A 317 -9.91 -10.18 -1.38
C PRO A 317 -8.84 -9.29 -0.74
N GLN A 318 -8.27 -9.69 0.41
CA GLN A 318 -7.22 -8.93 1.10
C GLN A 318 -5.84 -9.08 0.44
N THR A 319 -5.51 -10.26 -0.09
CA THR A 319 -4.25 -10.47 -0.81
C THR A 319 -4.19 -9.67 -2.11
N ARG A 320 -5.34 -9.49 -2.79
CA ARG A 320 -5.46 -8.61 -3.97
C ARG A 320 -4.98 -7.19 -3.66
N GLU A 321 -5.49 -6.60 -2.58
CA GLU A 321 -5.14 -5.23 -2.16
C GLU A 321 -3.70 -5.13 -1.63
N LYS A 322 -3.26 -6.11 -0.83
CA LYS A 322 -1.91 -6.13 -0.22
C LYS A 322 -0.76 -6.31 -1.22
N ARG A 323 -0.97 -7.07 -2.30
CA ARG A 323 0.08 -7.35 -3.28
C ARG A 323 0.18 -6.31 -4.39
N GLY A 324 -0.78 -5.37 -4.47
CA GLY A 324 -0.77 -4.30 -5.48
C GLY A 324 -0.84 -4.80 -6.92
N VAL A 325 -1.27 -6.04 -7.13
CA VAL A 325 -1.39 -6.66 -8.47
C VAL A 325 -2.76 -6.29 -9.03
N TYR A 326 -2.84 -5.10 -9.60
CA TYR A 326 -4.01 -4.67 -10.37
C TYR A 326 -3.80 -5.05 -11.83
N TYR A 327 -4.81 -5.69 -12.41
CA TYR A 327 -4.86 -5.88 -13.85
C TYR A 327 -4.80 -4.53 -14.55
N THR A 328 -3.91 -4.42 -15.54
CA THR A 328 -3.78 -3.18 -16.31
C THR A 328 -4.94 -3.05 -17.29
N PRO A 329 -5.71 -1.95 -17.23
CA PRO A 329 -6.82 -1.73 -18.16
C PRO A 329 -6.36 -1.79 -19.61
N GLU A 330 -7.12 -2.44 -20.47
CA GLU A 330 -6.79 -2.60 -21.90
C GLU A 330 -6.55 -1.25 -22.59
N SER A 331 -7.31 -0.21 -22.22
CA SER A 331 -7.14 1.15 -22.76
C SER A 331 -5.73 1.70 -22.52
N VAL A 332 -5.17 1.48 -21.31
CA VAL A 332 -3.81 1.90 -20.95
C VAL A 332 -2.78 1.08 -21.71
N VAL A 333 -2.95 -0.24 -21.73
CA VAL A 333 -2.04 -1.17 -22.42
C VAL A 333 -1.97 -0.83 -23.90
N SER A 334 -3.13 -0.69 -24.54
CA SER A 334 -3.24 -0.45 -25.97
C SER A 334 -2.66 0.92 -26.35
N TYR A 335 -2.86 1.98 -25.54
CA TYR A 335 -2.19 3.28 -25.75
C TYR A 335 -0.65 3.13 -25.77
N ILE A 336 -0.09 2.43 -24.78
CA ILE A 336 1.36 2.23 -24.67
C ILE A 336 1.87 1.41 -25.86
N VAL A 337 1.23 0.28 -26.17
CA VAL A 337 1.65 -0.61 -27.26
C VAL A 337 1.58 0.10 -28.61
N ARG A 338 0.48 0.79 -28.95
CA ARG A 338 0.40 1.56 -30.20
C ARG A 338 1.44 2.67 -30.27
N SER A 339 1.70 3.36 -29.16
CA SER A 339 2.73 4.39 -29.08
C SER A 339 4.13 3.82 -29.33
N LEU A 340 4.47 2.69 -28.71
CA LEU A 340 5.75 2.01 -28.93
C LEU A 340 5.88 1.50 -30.37
N HIS A 341 4.80 0.99 -30.97
CA HIS A 341 4.77 0.57 -32.37
C HIS A 341 5.13 1.72 -33.31
N HIS A 342 4.57 2.92 -33.08
CA HIS A 342 4.94 4.12 -33.83
C HIS A 342 6.38 4.57 -33.57
N ILE A 343 6.84 4.52 -32.32
CA ILE A 343 8.22 4.86 -31.97
C ILE A 343 9.22 3.94 -32.70
N LEU A 344 8.95 2.64 -32.77
CA LEU A 344 9.78 1.67 -33.49
C LEU A 344 9.92 2.04 -34.97
N LYS A 345 8.82 2.44 -35.61
CA LYS A 345 8.79 2.85 -37.01
C LYS A 345 9.59 4.13 -37.25
N GLU A 346 9.45 5.14 -36.40
CA GLU A 346 10.00 6.48 -36.65
C GLU A 346 11.41 6.71 -36.08
N HIS A 347 11.72 6.12 -34.93
CA HIS A 347 12.97 6.38 -34.22
C HIS A 347 14.00 5.25 -34.36
N PHE A 348 13.57 4.04 -34.71
CA PHE A 348 14.43 2.86 -34.78
C PHE A 348 14.50 2.23 -36.17
N ASN A 349 13.92 2.84 -37.20
CA ASN A 349 13.88 2.30 -38.57
C ASN A 349 13.35 0.85 -38.63
N ARG A 350 12.35 0.53 -37.81
CA ARG A 350 11.64 -0.76 -37.83
C ARG A 350 10.32 -0.55 -38.56
N ALA A 351 10.33 -0.63 -39.88
CA ALA A 351 9.21 -0.22 -40.74
C ALA A 351 7.88 -0.90 -40.40
N ASP A 352 7.95 -2.13 -39.87
CA ASP A 352 6.78 -2.93 -39.47
C ASP A 352 6.53 -2.88 -37.95
N GLY A 353 7.17 -1.92 -37.25
CA GLY A 353 7.08 -1.77 -35.81
C GLY A 353 7.39 -3.06 -35.06
N PHE A 354 6.48 -3.55 -34.22
CA PHE A 354 6.64 -4.80 -33.49
C PHE A 354 6.82 -6.04 -34.39
N ALA A 355 6.39 -6.00 -35.65
CA ALA A 355 6.52 -7.12 -36.57
C ALA A 355 7.89 -7.18 -37.28
N SER A 356 8.79 -6.23 -37.04
CA SER A 356 10.13 -6.28 -37.61
C SER A 356 11.01 -7.33 -36.89
N ASP A 357 11.65 -8.24 -37.64
CA ASP A 357 12.43 -9.39 -37.13
C ASP A 357 13.50 -9.08 -36.07
N SER A 358 14.03 -7.86 -36.09
CA SER A 358 15.07 -7.39 -35.17
C SER A 358 14.53 -6.77 -33.88
N VAL A 359 13.21 -6.77 -33.68
CA VAL A 359 12.57 -6.24 -32.48
C VAL A 359 12.48 -7.33 -31.42
N THR A 360 13.16 -7.09 -30.30
CA THR A 360 13.05 -7.90 -29.08
C THR A 360 12.28 -7.12 -28.02
N VAL A 361 11.34 -7.81 -27.36
CA VAL A 361 10.42 -7.21 -26.39
C VAL A 361 10.57 -7.91 -25.05
N LEU A 362 10.63 -7.14 -23.96
CA LEU A 362 10.63 -7.67 -22.59
C LEU A 362 9.53 -7.01 -21.77
N ASP A 363 8.69 -7.82 -21.13
CA ASP A 363 7.92 -7.41 -19.98
C ASP A 363 8.58 -7.94 -18.69
N PRO A 364 9.21 -7.09 -17.87
CA PRO A 364 9.92 -7.52 -16.68
C PRO A 364 9.00 -7.82 -15.49
N ALA A 365 7.70 -7.51 -15.55
CA ALA A 365 6.73 -7.75 -14.49
C ALA A 365 5.38 -8.09 -15.14
N ALA A 366 5.37 -9.24 -15.79
CA ALA A 366 4.39 -9.57 -16.81
C ALA A 366 2.97 -9.79 -16.29
N GLY A 367 2.81 -10.16 -15.02
CA GLY A 367 1.53 -10.59 -14.47
C GLY A 367 0.96 -11.71 -15.32
N THR A 368 -0.18 -11.43 -15.95
CA THR A 368 -0.88 -12.34 -16.87
C THR A 368 -0.61 -12.06 -18.34
N LEU A 369 0.51 -11.43 -18.69
CA LEU A 369 0.92 -11.14 -20.07
C LEU A 369 0.04 -10.18 -20.88
N THR A 370 -0.75 -9.31 -20.25
CA THR A 370 -1.65 -8.40 -20.99
C THR A 370 -0.90 -7.52 -21.99
N PHE A 371 0.23 -6.97 -21.60
CA PHE A 371 1.04 -6.13 -22.46
C PHE A 371 1.63 -6.88 -23.68
N LEU A 372 2.22 -8.05 -23.47
CA LEU A 372 2.81 -8.83 -24.56
C LEU A 372 1.74 -9.46 -25.46
N SER A 373 0.57 -9.78 -24.91
CA SER A 373 -0.56 -10.25 -25.70
C SER A 373 -1.05 -9.18 -26.68
N GLU A 374 -1.15 -7.93 -26.23
CA GLU A 374 -1.55 -6.80 -27.09
C GLU A 374 -0.46 -6.47 -28.13
N ALA A 375 0.82 -6.51 -27.73
CA ALA A 375 1.92 -6.33 -28.66
C ALA A 375 1.99 -7.44 -29.73
N ALA A 376 1.71 -8.70 -29.34
CA ALA A 376 1.64 -9.82 -30.28
C ALA A 376 0.46 -9.68 -31.26
N LYS A 377 -0.73 -9.29 -30.78
CA LYS A 377 -1.90 -8.98 -31.63
C LYS A 377 -1.54 -7.91 -32.66
N LEU A 378 -1.05 -6.77 -32.22
CA LEU A 378 -0.69 -5.65 -33.11
C LEU A 378 0.41 -6.03 -34.11
N ALA A 379 1.39 -6.84 -33.69
CA ALA A 379 2.43 -7.33 -34.59
C ALA A 379 1.87 -8.25 -35.68
N VAL A 380 0.97 -9.18 -35.32
CA VAL A 380 0.31 -10.05 -36.30
C VAL A 380 -0.61 -9.25 -37.23
N GLU A 381 -1.37 -8.31 -36.71
CA GLU A 381 -2.22 -7.41 -37.51
C GLU A 381 -1.40 -6.61 -38.53
N GLU A 382 -0.28 -6.03 -38.11
CA GLU A 382 0.63 -5.32 -39.02
C GLU A 382 1.20 -6.26 -40.10
N PHE A 383 1.67 -7.44 -39.69
CA PHE A 383 2.22 -8.44 -40.62
C PHE A 383 1.18 -8.85 -41.66
N VAL A 384 -0.03 -9.23 -41.22
CA VAL A 384 -1.12 -9.64 -42.11
C VAL A 384 -1.54 -8.49 -43.02
N SER A 385 -1.65 -7.27 -42.50
CA SER A 385 -2.02 -6.09 -43.30
C SER A 385 -1.01 -5.79 -44.41
N ARG A 386 0.28 -6.12 -44.22
CA ARG A 386 1.35 -5.83 -45.19
C ARG A 386 1.66 -6.98 -46.12
N TYR A 387 1.64 -8.21 -45.62
CA TYR A 387 2.18 -9.40 -46.28
C TYR A 387 1.13 -10.49 -46.51
N GLY A 388 -0.10 -10.31 -46.02
CA GLY A 388 -1.19 -11.28 -46.13
C GLY A 388 -1.12 -12.40 -45.07
N GLU A 389 -2.17 -13.24 -45.04
CA GLU A 389 -2.34 -14.27 -43.99
C GLU A 389 -1.45 -15.51 -44.19
N GLY A 390 -0.98 -15.79 -45.40
CA GLY A 390 -0.30 -17.06 -45.72
C GLY A 390 1.01 -17.31 -44.95
N GLY A 391 1.67 -16.27 -44.44
CA GLY A 391 2.90 -16.38 -43.64
C GLY A 391 2.70 -16.29 -42.13
N LYS A 392 1.45 -16.17 -41.66
CA LYS A 392 1.11 -15.83 -40.26
C LYS A 392 1.66 -16.82 -39.25
N GLU A 393 1.54 -18.12 -39.51
CA GLU A 393 2.04 -19.17 -38.61
C GLU A 393 3.58 -19.11 -38.45
N ASN A 394 4.29 -18.96 -39.56
CA ASN A 394 5.75 -18.84 -39.55
C ASN A 394 6.20 -17.57 -38.83
N PHE A 395 5.51 -16.45 -39.04
CA PHE A 395 5.79 -15.20 -38.34
C PHE A 395 5.62 -15.36 -36.82
N ILE A 396 4.52 -15.96 -36.36
CA ILE A 396 4.29 -16.23 -34.94
C ILE A 396 5.43 -17.08 -34.36
N LYS A 397 5.80 -18.16 -35.05
CA LYS A 397 6.84 -19.09 -34.59
C LYS A 397 8.24 -18.48 -34.58
N GLU A 398 8.64 -17.84 -35.66
CA GLU A 398 10.01 -17.39 -35.88
C GLU A 398 10.30 -16.02 -35.27
N HIS A 399 9.26 -15.21 -35.04
CA HIS A 399 9.39 -13.88 -34.45
C HIS A 399 8.78 -13.79 -33.04
N ILE A 400 7.48 -14.02 -32.88
CA ILE A 400 6.80 -13.79 -31.59
C ILE A 400 7.33 -14.75 -30.51
N LEU A 401 7.29 -16.06 -30.76
CA LEU A 401 7.79 -17.06 -29.78
C LEU A 401 9.30 -16.93 -29.54
N LYS A 402 10.05 -16.37 -30.49
CA LYS A 402 11.50 -16.23 -30.42
C LYS A 402 11.95 -14.94 -29.71
N ASN A 403 11.28 -13.82 -29.93
CA ASN A 403 11.80 -12.50 -29.59
C ASN A 403 11.01 -11.76 -28.48
N PHE A 404 9.89 -12.33 -28.03
CA PHE A 404 9.08 -11.76 -26.95
C PHE A 404 9.35 -12.51 -25.65
N TYR A 405 9.81 -11.80 -24.63
CA TYR A 405 10.27 -12.32 -23.36
C TYR A 405 9.45 -11.73 -22.21
N ALA A 406 9.21 -12.52 -21.17
CA ALA A 406 8.46 -12.07 -20.02
C ALA A 406 9.01 -12.67 -18.73
N PHE A 407 8.97 -11.90 -17.65
CA PHE A 407 9.30 -12.37 -16.30
C PHE A 407 8.11 -12.20 -15.37
N GLU A 408 7.85 -13.22 -14.57
CA GLU A 408 6.85 -13.19 -13.52
C GLU A 408 7.39 -13.83 -12.25
N LEU A 409 7.06 -13.27 -11.08
CA LEU A 409 7.51 -13.78 -9.80
C LEU A 409 6.54 -14.81 -9.21
N MET A 410 5.26 -14.68 -9.52
CA MET A 410 4.18 -15.49 -8.96
C MET A 410 3.73 -16.61 -9.91
N MET A 411 3.65 -17.83 -9.35
CA MET A 411 3.29 -19.03 -10.12
C MET A 411 1.87 -19.00 -10.72
N ALA A 412 0.90 -18.39 -10.03
CA ALA A 412 -0.48 -18.33 -10.52
C ALA A 412 -0.63 -17.40 -11.75
N PRO A 413 -0.20 -16.11 -11.72
CA PRO A 413 -0.10 -15.29 -12.92
C PRO A 413 0.78 -15.90 -14.02
N TYR A 414 1.87 -16.58 -13.67
CA TYR A 414 2.69 -17.32 -14.62
C TYR A 414 1.89 -18.40 -15.38
N THR A 415 1.10 -19.19 -14.65
CA THR A 415 0.25 -20.25 -15.23
C THR A 415 -0.84 -19.65 -16.12
N VAL A 416 -1.48 -18.58 -15.64
CA VAL A 416 -2.53 -17.84 -16.38
C VAL A 416 -1.97 -17.22 -17.65
N GLY A 417 -0.76 -16.64 -17.60
CA GLY A 417 -0.09 -16.06 -18.76
C GLY A 417 0.13 -17.09 -19.87
N HIS A 418 0.67 -18.27 -19.53
CA HIS A 418 0.83 -19.36 -20.51
C HIS A 418 -0.50 -19.82 -21.10
N LEU A 419 -1.56 -19.90 -20.29
CA LEU A 419 -2.89 -20.25 -20.77
C LEU A 419 -3.43 -19.20 -21.75
N LYS A 420 -3.37 -17.92 -21.36
CA LYS A 420 -3.78 -16.78 -22.19
C LYS A 420 -3.06 -16.75 -23.52
N MET A 421 -1.74 -16.91 -23.52
CA MET A 421 -0.99 -16.92 -24.77
C MET A 421 -1.35 -18.11 -25.65
N SER A 422 -1.58 -19.29 -25.08
CA SER A 422 -2.03 -20.45 -25.85
C SER A 422 -3.33 -20.15 -26.61
N PHE A 423 -4.33 -19.61 -25.92
CA PHE A 423 -5.62 -19.25 -26.54
C PHE A 423 -5.48 -18.14 -27.57
N LEU A 424 -4.74 -17.09 -27.24
CA LEU A 424 -4.50 -15.99 -28.17
C LEU A 424 -3.85 -16.47 -29.46
N LEU A 425 -2.81 -17.31 -29.35
CA LEU A 425 -2.10 -17.80 -30.53
C LEU A 425 -3.01 -18.69 -31.38
N GLU A 426 -3.86 -19.52 -30.77
CA GLU A 426 -4.86 -20.33 -31.49
C GLU A 426 -5.87 -19.45 -32.24
N GLU A 427 -6.37 -18.36 -31.65
CA GLU A 427 -7.23 -17.38 -32.32
C GLU A 427 -6.51 -16.66 -33.45
N LEU A 428 -5.21 -16.40 -33.28
CA LEU A 428 -4.35 -15.91 -34.33
C LEU A 428 -3.99 -17.01 -35.35
N GLY A 429 -4.56 -18.20 -35.28
CA GLY A 429 -4.39 -19.27 -36.25
C GLY A 429 -3.13 -20.12 -36.04
N TYR A 430 -2.49 -20.04 -34.88
CA TYR A 430 -1.31 -20.83 -34.53
C TYR A 430 -1.56 -21.72 -33.30
N ARG A 431 -1.67 -23.02 -33.53
CA ARG A 431 -1.71 -24.00 -32.44
C ARG A 431 -0.28 -24.37 -32.05
N LEU A 432 0.07 -24.14 -30.79
CA LEU A 432 1.38 -24.52 -30.23
C LEU A 432 1.65 -26.00 -30.46
N GLN A 433 2.82 -26.31 -31.02
CA GLN A 433 3.34 -27.67 -31.16
C GLN A 433 4.02 -28.11 -29.86
N ASP A 434 4.38 -29.39 -29.74
CA ASP A 434 4.87 -29.99 -28.48
C ASP A 434 6.11 -29.28 -27.90
N ASP A 435 7.00 -28.77 -28.75
CA ASP A 435 8.23 -28.06 -28.36
C ASP A 435 8.06 -26.53 -28.29
N ASP A 436 6.90 -26.01 -28.67
CA ASP A 436 6.65 -24.57 -28.66
C ASP A 436 6.37 -24.07 -27.23
N ARG A 437 6.92 -22.89 -26.91
CA ARG A 437 6.57 -22.15 -25.70
C ARG A 437 6.68 -20.65 -25.93
N PHE A 438 5.76 -19.92 -25.31
CA PHE A 438 6.00 -18.50 -25.08
C PHE A 438 7.10 -18.34 -24.02
N LYS A 439 8.01 -17.38 -24.19
CA LYS A 439 9.15 -17.18 -23.29
C LYS A 439 8.78 -16.35 -22.05
N LEU A 440 7.77 -16.85 -21.33
CA LEU A 440 7.42 -16.40 -19.98
C LEU A 440 8.18 -17.26 -18.96
N TYR A 441 9.02 -16.60 -18.16
CA TYR A 441 9.88 -17.25 -17.17
C TYR A 441 9.51 -16.89 -15.74
N LEU A 442 9.56 -17.88 -14.85
CA LEU A 442 9.31 -17.68 -13.42
C LEU A 442 10.60 -17.23 -12.72
N THR A 443 10.72 -15.94 -12.39
CA THR A 443 11.94 -15.35 -11.83
C THR A 443 11.67 -14.02 -11.12
N ASN A 444 12.58 -13.62 -10.22
CA ASN A 444 12.64 -12.24 -9.73
C ASN A 444 13.50 -11.38 -10.64
N THR A 445 12.92 -10.44 -11.39
CA THR A 445 13.64 -9.50 -12.26
C THR A 445 14.75 -8.73 -11.55
N LEU A 446 14.55 -8.38 -10.28
CA LEU A 446 15.46 -7.55 -9.50
C LEU A 446 16.61 -8.34 -8.86
N GLU A 447 16.72 -9.64 -9.15
CA GLU A 447 17.81 -10.52 -8.72
C GLU A 447 18.59 -11.08 -9.92
N MET A 448 19.93 -11.10 -9.80
CA MET A 448 20.87 -11.53 -10.85
C MET A 448 21.57 -12.86 -10.55
N GLU A 449 21.44 -13.37 -9.33
CA GLU A 449 21.97 -14.68 -8.98
C GLU A 449 21.15 -15.76 -9.70
N GLU A 450 21.86 -16.67 -10.37
CA GLU A 450 21.26 -17.85 -10.99
C GLU A 450 21.30 -19.01 -10.01
N LEU A 451 20.31 -19.89 -10.10
CA LEU A 451 20.25 -21.09 -9.29
C LEU A 451 21.32 -22.07 -9.73
N ALA A 452 22.10 -22.56 -8.75
CA ALA A 452 22.89 -23.76 -8.95
C ALA A 452 21.95 -24.94 -9.23
N GLN A 453 22.38 -25.86 -10.09
CA GLN A 453 21.61 -27.05 -10.43
C GLN A 453 21.25 -27.79 -9.13
N THR A 454 19.95 -27.91 -8.86
CA THR A 454 19.45 -28.46 -7.59
C THR A 454 19.43 -29.99 -7.66
N GLU A 455 20.00 -30.65 -6.64
CA GLU A 455 19.98 -32.13 -6.51
C GLU A 455 18.64 -32.68 -5.99
N LEU A 456 17.71 -31.82 -5.58
CA LEU A 456 16.38 -32.22 -5.07
C LEU A 456 15.50 -32.78 -6.21
N PRO A 457 14.98 -34.01 -6.09
CA PRO A 457 14.08 -34.61 -7.08
C PRO A 457 12.83 -33.73 -7.32
N GLY A 458 12.50 -33.46 -8.60
CA GLY A 458 11.32 -32.67 -8.99
C GLY A 458 11.48 -31.15 -8.95
N MET A 459 12.71 -30.64 -8.84
CA MET A 459 13.01 -29.19 -8.75
C MET A 459 13.96 -28.70 -9.86
N ALA A 460 14.30 -29.55 -10.83
CA ALA A 460 15.22 -29.20 -11.92
C ALA A 460 14.64 -28.10 -12.83
N SER A 461 13.32 -28.11 -13.04
CA SER A 461 12.61 -27.12 -13.85
C SER A 461 12.73 -25.69 -13.29
N LEU A 462 12.78 -25.52 -11.97
CA LEU A 462 12.96 -24.21 -11.35
C LEU A 462 14.35 -23.64 -11.62
N SER A 463 15.38 -24.50 -11.58
CA SER A 463 16.75 -24.13 -11.95
C SER A 463 16.84 -23.75 -13.42
N GLU A 464 16.14 -24.46 -14.29
CA GLU A 464 16.09 -24.17 -15.73
C GLU A 464 15.40 -22.83 -16.02
N GLU A 465 14.23 -22.58 -15.41
CA GLU A 465 13.51 -21.31 -15.51
C GLU A 465 14.39 -20.13 -15.08
N SER A 466 15.11 -20.28 -13.97
CA SER A 466 16.06 -19.25 -13.51
C SER A 466 17.23 -19.06 -14.48
N HIS A 467 17.76 -20.13 -15.07
CA HIS A 467 18.90 -20.04 -15.99
C HIS A 467 18.49 -19.39 -17.32
N LEU A 468 17.34 -19.76 -17.87
CA LEU A 468 16.79 -19.16 -19.08
C LEU A 468 16.48 -17.67 -18.87
N ALA A 469 15.89 -17.31 -17.73
CA ALA A 469 15.72 -15.93 -17.34
C ALA A 469 17.07 -15.19 -17.18
N GLY A 470 18.06 -15.84 -16.56
CA GLY A 470 19.42 -15.32 -16.38
C GLY A 470 20.07 -14.93 -17.70
N LYS A 471 19.98 -15.79 -18.73
CA LYS A 471 20.45 -15.48 -20.10
C LYS A 471 19.80 -14.23 -20.66
N VAL A 472 18.48 -14.10 -20.51
CA VAL A 472 17.77 -12.90 -20.99
C VAL A 472 18.22 -11.65 -20.23
N LYS A 473 18.34 -11.72 -18.89
CA LYS A 473 18.77 -10.59 -18.06
C LYS A 473 20.20 -10.14 -18.36
N LYS A 474 21.13 -11.07 -18.59
CA LYS A 474 22.57 -10.79 -18.71
C LYS A 474 23.04 -10.58 -20.15
N GLU A 475 22.56 -11.39 -21.08
CA GLU A 475 23.17 -11.51 -22.41
C GLU A 475 22.28 -10.96 -23.51
N GLN A 476 20.97 -11.22 -23.47
CA GLN A 476 20.06 -10.84 -24.55
C GLN A 476 19.90 -9.32 -24.67
N PRO A 477 20.22 -8.69 -25.82
CA PRO A 477 19.86 -7.31 -26.08
C PRO A 477 18.35 -7.16 -26.25
N VAL A 478 17.77 -6.18 -25.55
CA VAL A 478 16.33 -5.91 -25.55
C VAL A 478 16.09 -4.51 -26.10
N LEU A 479 15.34 -4.41 -27.20
CA LEU A 479 15.02 -3.14 -27.83
C LEU A 479 13.82 -2.45 -27.17
N VAL A 480 12.80 -3.21 -26.80
CA VAL A 480 11.56 -2.69 -26.20
C VAL A 480 11.37 -3.28 -24.81
N ILE A 481 11.23 -2.42 -23.82
CA ILE A 481 10.81 -2.80 -22.47
C ILE A 481 9.47 -2.13 -22.19
N LEU A 482 8.48 -2.89 -21.74
CA LEU A 482 7.14 -2.37 -21.48
C LEU A 482 6.48 -3.12 -20.34
N GLY A 483 5.41 -2.57 -19.76
CA GLY A 483 4.71 -3.23 -18.65
C GLY A 483 4.14 -2.30 -17.58
N ASN A 484 3.62 -2.91 -16.53
CA ASN A 484 3.11 -2.26 -15.32
C ASN A 484 3.85 -2.81 -14.09
N PRO A 485 5.00 -2.23 -13.69
CA PRO A 485 5.75 -2.73 -12.54
C PRO A 485 4.99 -2.50 -11.21
N PRO A 486 5.24 -3.31 -10.17
CA PRO A 486 4.53 -3.21 -8.89
C PRO A 486 4.85 -1.93 -8.09
N TYR A 487 3.88 -1.41 -7.33
CA TYR A 487 4.00 -0.19 -6.51
C TYR A 487 4.08 -0.56 -5.01
N SER A 488 5.28 -0.50 -4.43
CA SER A 488 5.48 -0.84 -3.01
C SER A 488 6.65 -0.05 -2.39
N GLY A 489 6.31 1.04 -1.69
CA GLY A 489 7.29 1.86 -0.97
C GLY A 489 7.93 1.16 0.25
N VAL A 490 7.38 0.04 0.71
CA VAL A 490 8.02 -0.89 1.65
C VAL A 490 8.35 -2.17 0.90
N SER A 491 9.30 -2.03 -0.02
CA SER A 491 9.74 -3.13 -0.88
C SER A 491 10.34 -4.29 -0.08
N ALA A 492 9.89 -5.50 -0.41
CA ALA A 492 10.50 -6.77 -0.02
C ALA A 492 11.73 -7.12 -0.87
N ASN A 493 11.84 -6.54 -2.08
CA ASN A 493 12.94 -6.74 -3.03
C ASN A 493 14.17 -5.91 -2.65
N ARG A 494 14.93 -6.32 -1.64
CA ARG A 494 16.14 -5.61 -1.16
C ARG A 494 17.45 -6.27 -1.60
N GLY A 495 17.43 -6.94 -2.75
CA GLY A 495 18.61 -7.56 -3.35
C GLY A 495 19.78 -6.58 -3.45
N LYS A 496 20.98 -7.07 -3.15
CA LYS A 496 22.20 -6.24 -3.16
C LYS A 496 22.47 -5.64 -4.55
N TRP A 497 22.20 -6.39 -5.61
CA TRP A 497 22.45 -5.96 -6.98
C TRP A 497 21.64 -4.71 -7.36
N ILE A 498 20.32 -4.73 -7.15
CA ILE A 498 19.47 -3.58 -7.49
C ILE A 498 19.72 -2.39 -6.57
N ASP A 499 20.05 -2.63 -5.29
CA ASP A 499 20.42 -1.56 -4.35
C ASP A 499 21.72 -0.86 -4.76
N ASP A 500 22.72 -1.64 -5.21
CA ASP A 500 23.97 -1.11 -5.75
C ASP A 500 23.74 -0.34 -7.05
N LEU A 501 22.88 -0.83 -7.96
CA LEU A 501 22.49 -0.07 -9.15
C LEU A 501 21.86 1.28 -8.79
N LEU A 502 20.98 1.32 -7.79
CA LEU A 502 20.34 2.56 -7.36
C LEU A 502 21.33 3.53 -6.70
N LYS A 503 22.23 3.04 -5.86
CA LYS A 503 23.10 3.90 -5.02
C LYS A 503 24.46 4.23 -5.63
N LYS A 504 25.07 3.27 -6.31
CA LYS A 504 26.44 3.38 -6.85
C LYS A 504 26.46 3.63 -8.35
N GLY A 505 25.38 3.30 -9.05
CA GLY A 505 25.30 3.45 -10.49
C GLY A 505 26.05 2.37 -11.26
N TYR A 506 26.39 2.66 -12.52
CA TYR A 506 27.14 1.78 -13.41
C TYR A 506 27.80 2.58 -14.54
N THR A 507 28.76 1.95 -15.23
CA THR A 507 29.35 2.50 -16.46
C THR A 507 28.58 1.95 -17.66
N ARG A 508 28.16 2.86 -18.54
CA ARG A 508 27.44 2.54 -19.78
C ARG A 508 28.37 1.97 -20.86
N SER A 509 27.75 1.37 -21.88
CA SER A 509 28.44 0.90 -23.09
C SER A 509 29.21 2.01 -23.83
N ASP A 510 28.77 3.27 -23.71
CA ASP A 510 29.44 4.45 -24.28
C ASP A 510 30.50 5.09 -23.35
N GLY A 511 30.82 4.45 -22.22
CA GLY A 511 31.80 4.93 -21.25
C GLY A 511 31.30 6.01 -20.29
N TYR A 512 30.05 6.48 -20.40
CA TYR A 512 29.50 7.42 -19.42
C TYR A 512 29.25 6.71 -18.08
N LYS A 513 29.69 7.36 -16.99
CA LYS A 513 29.40 6.92 -15.63
C LYS A 513 28.07 7.50 -15.17
N ASP A 514 27.11 6.62 -14.91
CA ASP A 514 25.91 6.96 -14.15
C ASP A 514 26.20 6.83 -12.65
N ASP A 515 25.81 7.84 -11.87
CA ASP A 515 26.11 7.94 -10.43
C ASP A 515 25.00 7.37 -9.52
N GLY A 516 23.93 6.80 -10.11
CA GLY A 516 22.76 6.31 -9.39
C GLY A 516 21.76 7.40 -8.99
N TYR A 517 20.65 7.00 -8.38
CA TYR A 517 19.53 7.87 -8.01
C TYR A 517 19.74 8.62 -6.69
N TYR A 518 20.74 8.23 -5.90
CA TYR A 518 21.08 8.84 -4.61
C TYR A 518 22.06 10.01 -4.75
N GLN A 519 22.38 10.42 -5.99
CA GLN A 519 23.21 11.56 -6.30
C GLN A 519 22.44 12.54 -7.19
N ILE A 520 22.76 13.82 -7.05
CA ILE A 520 22.33 14.89 -7.93
C ILE A 520 23.50 15.84 -8.15
N ASP A 521 23.76 16.22 -9.40
CA ASP A 521 24.83 17.17 -9.75
C ASP A 521 26.19 16.77 -9.17
N ARG A 522 26.48 15.46 -9.18
CA ARG A 522 27.69 14.83 -8.60
C ARG A 522 27.85 15.01 -7.09
N LYS A 523 26.77 15.36 -6.39
CA LYS A 523 26.70 15.49 -4.94
C LYS A 523 25.69 14.48 -4.39
N PRO A 524 25.84 14.02 -3.13
CA PRO A 524 24.81 13.22 -2.49
C PRO A 524 23.46 13.96 -2.47
N LEU A 525 22.35 13.23 -2.63
CA LEU A 525 21.00 13.79 -2.67
C LEU A 525 20.69 14.69 -1.46
N GLY A 526 21.21 14.37 -0.27
CA GLY A 526 21.01 15.17 0.94
C GLY A 526 19.60 15.09 1.55
N GLU A 527 18.67 14.33 0.96
CA GLU A 527 17.34 14.10 1.53
C GLU A 527 17.44 13.17 2.75
N ARG A 528 16.84 13.56 3.88
CA ARG A 528 16.95 12.82 5.15
C ARG A 528 16.25 11.46 5.15
N ASN A 529 15.30 11.23 4.25
CA ASN A 529 14.56 9.96 4.14
C ASN A 529 14.27 9.58 2.68
N PRO A 530 15.29 9.13 1.93
CA PRO A 530 15.17 8.78 0.52
C PRO A 530 14.52 7.40 0.29
N LYS A 531 13.72 6.90 1.25
CA LYS A 531 13.15 5.54 1.20
C LYS A 531 12.28 5.30 -0.03
N TRP A 532 11.68 6.35 -0.60
CA TRP A 532 10.83 6.23 -1.78
C TRP A 532 11.61 5.89 -3.05
N LEU A 533 12.94 6.09 -3.08
CA LEU A 533 13.79 5.57 -4.15
C LEU A 533 13.92 4.04 -4.13
N GLN A 534 13.47 3.39 -3.04
CA GLN A 534 13.42 1.93 -2.91
C GLN A 534 12.05 1.35 -3.26
N ASP A 535 11.12 2.17 -3.73
CA ASP A 535 9.85 1.68 -4.25
C ASP A 535 10.10 0.74 -5.45
N ASP A 536 9.31 -0.32 -5.58
CA ASP A 536 9.55 -1.35 -6.59
C ASP A 536 9.44 -0.78 -8.00
N TYR A 537 8.49 0.10 -8.32
CA TYR A 537 8.41 0.69 -9.67
C TYR A 537 9.68 1.47 -10.05
N VAL A 538 10.34 2.10 -9.06
CA VAL A 538 11.61 2.81 -9.27
C VAL A 538 12.72 1.82 -9.61
N LYS A 539 12.74 0.66 -8.95
CA LYS A 539 13.69 -0.42 -9.22
C LYS A 539 13.48 -1.02 -10.61
N PHE A 540 12.23 -1.19 -11.04
CA PHE A 540 11.92 -1.66 -12.39
C PHE A 540 12.30 -0.63 -13.46
N VAL A 541 12.03 0.67 -13.24
CA VAL A 541 12.54 1.74 -14.11
C VAL A 541 14.07 1.70 -14.16
N ARG A 542 14.73 1.49 -13.01
CA ARG A 542 16.18 1.39 -12.93
C ARG A 542 16.74 0.17 -13.68
N PHE A 543 16.09 -0.98 -13.55
CA PHE A 543 16.41 -2.20 -14.30
C PHE A 543 16.29 -1.95 -15.80
N ALA A 544 15.18 -1.34 -16.24
CA ALA A 544 14.93 -1.05 -17.65
C ALA A 544 15.95 -0.05 -18.22
N GLN A 545 16.23 1.02 -17.48
CA GLN A 545 17.28 1.99 -17.81
C GLN A 545 18.63 1.30 -17.98
N TRP A 546 19.04 0.47 -17.02
CA TRP A 546 20.28 -0.29 -17.08
C TRP A 546 20.33 -1.19 -18.31
N LYS A 547 19.26 -1.97 -18.57
CA LYS A 547 19.20 -2.91 -19.68
C LYS A 547 19.30 -2.22 -21.04
N ILE A 548 18.59 -1.11 -21.22
CA ILE A 548 18.63 -0.28 -22.44
C ILE A 548 19.99 0.39 -22.60
N ASP A 549 20.61 0.87 -21.52
CA ASP A 549 21.95 1.44 -21.56
C ASP A 549 23.02 0.42 -21.96
N GLN A 550 22.89 -0.84 -21.52
CA GLN A 550 23.77 -1.93 -21.95
C GLN A 550 23.58 -2.24 -23.45
N ALA A 551 22.34 -2.25 -23.94
CA ALA A 551 22.04 -2.45 -25.36
C ALA A 551 22.50 -1.26 -26.24
N GLY A 552 22.62 -0.06 -25.67
CA GLY A 552 23.05 1.16 -26.35
C GLY A 552 21.93 1.92 -27.08
N GLU A 553 20.82 1.26 -27.37
CA GLU A 553 19.59 1.83 -27.91
C GLU A 553 18.37 1.06 -27.37
N GLY A 554 17.20 1.69 -27.37
CA GLY A 554 15.95 1.04 -26.96
C GLY A 554 14.89 2.01 -26.47
N VAL A 555 13.70 1.48 -26.25
CA VAL A 555 12.53 2.23 -25.78
C VAL A 555 11.90 1.56 -24.57
N LEU A 556 11.54 2.38 -23.59
CA LEU A 556 10.75 2.00 -22.42
C LEU A 556 9.32 2.52 -22.56
N GLY A 557 8.31 1.71 -22.24
CA GLY A 557 6.93 2.15 -22.07
C GLY A 557 6.27 1.56 -20.82
N PHE A 558 6.21 2.32 -19.74
CA PHE A 558 5.61 1.89 -18.48
C PHE A 558 4.42 2.76 -18.05
N ILE A 559 3.49 2.16 -17.32
CA ILE A 559 2.60 2.89 -16.41
C ILE A 559 3.10 2.76 -14.97
N THR A 560 3.29 3.88 -14.29
CA THR A 560 3.89 3.92 -12.94
C THR A 560 3.18 4.92 -12.03
N ASN A 561 3.44 4.86 -10.74
CA ASN A 561 3.07 5.94 -9.81
C ASN A 561 3.70 7.27 -10.25
N HIS A 562 2.90 8.32 -10.41
CA HIS A 562 3.37 9.62 -10.92
C HIS A 562 4.16 10.45 -9.89
N GLY A 563 4.35 9.95 -8.67
CA GLY A 563 5.02 10.70 -7.60
C GLY A 563 6.46 11.08 -7.90
N TYR A 564 7.15 10.38 -8.82
CA TYR A 564 8.51 10.73 -9.21
C TYR A 564 8.59 11.95 -10.14
N LEU A 565 7.47 12.46 -10.68
CA LEU A 565 7.47 13.57 -11.62
C LEU A 565 7.85 14.91 -10.96
N ASP A 566 7.37 15.14 -9.73
CA ASP A 566 7.50 16.41 -9.01
C ASP A 566 8.22 16.29 -7.64
N ASN A 567 8.16 15.13 -6.99
CA ASN A 567 8.62 14.99 -5.61
C ASN A 567 10.16 15.18 -5.50
N PRO A 568 10.66 16.04 -4.58
CA PRO A 568 12.08 16.30 -4.43
C PRO A 568 12.96 15.08 -4.09
N THR A 569 12.39 14.00 -3.57
CA THR A 569 13.12 12.75 -3.30
C THR A 569 13.67 12.10 -4.56
N PHE A 570 13.03 12.34 -5.71
CA PHE A 570 13.35 11.68 -6.99
C PHE A 570 14.19 12.53 -7.94
N ARG A 571 14.71 13.68 -7.50
CA ARG A 571 15.48 14.57 -8.38
C ARG A 571 16.75 13.91 -8.97
N GLY A 572 17.40 13.03 -8.21
CA GLY A 572 18.53 12.22 -8.71
C GLY A 572 18.11 11.19 -9.75
N MET A 573 16.95 10.54 -9.56
CA MET A 573 16.33 9.67 -10.57
C MET A 573 16.03 10.43 -11.85
N ARG A 574 15.36 11.58 -11.77
CA ARG A 574 15.02 12.40 -12.95
C ARG A 574 16.29 12.83 -13.71
N GLN A 575 17.32 13.29 -13.01
CA GLN A 575 18.61 13.62 -13.63
C GLN A 575 19.25 12.41 -14.34
N SER A 576 19.30 11.25 -13.68
CA SER A 576 19.86 10.02 -14.27
C SER A 576 19.11 9.61 -15.55
N LEU A 577 17.78 9.69 -15.55
CA LEU A 577 16.96 9.42 -16.74
C LEU A 577 17.24 10.40 -17.87
N LEU A 578 17.30 11.71 -17.59
CA LEU A 578 17.65 12.75 -18.58
C LEU A 578 19.04 12.52 -19.19
N ASN A 579 19.98 11.95 -18.44
CA ASN A 579 21.31 11.63 -18.94
C ASN A 579 21.35 10.34 -19.79
N SER A 580 20.38 9.44 -19.61
CA SER A 580 20.32 8.13 -20.26
C SER A 580 19.58 8.17 -21.60
N PHE A 581 18.45 8.88 -21.66
CA PHE A 581 17.52 8.89 -22.79
C PHE A 581 17.62 10.17 -23.63
N ASN A 582 17.31 10.06 -24.93
CA ASN A 582 17.29 11.18 -25.87
C ASN A 582 15.94 11.90 -25.86
N GLU A 583 14.86 11.16 -25.66
CA GLU A 583 13.52 11.73 -25.57
C GLU A 583 12.73 11.07 -24.43
N ILE A 584 11.97 11.87 -23.68
CA ILE A 584 11.11 11.43 -22.58
C ILE A 584 9.72 12.03 -22.80
N TYR A 585 8.70 11.18 -22.88
CA TYR A 585 7.30 11.57 -22.96
C TYR A 585 6.58 11.10 -21.70
N ILE A 586 5.91 12.02 -21.01
CA ILE A 586 5.14 11.76 -19.79
C ILE A 586 3.69 12.16 -20.00
N LEU A 587 2.79 11.20 -19.99
CA LEU A 587 1.35 11.43 -19.94
C LEU A 587 0.87 11.22 -18.51
N ASP A 588 0.67 12.31 -17.76
CA ASP A 588 0.14 12.24 -16.40
C ASP A 588 -1.36 11.95 -16.44
N LEU A 589 -1.77 10.83 -15.85
CA LEU A 589 -3.16 10.40 -15.78
C LEU A 589 -3.80 10.80 -14.44
N HIS A 590 -3.08 11.49 -13.55
CA HIS A 590 -3.58 11.97 -12.26
C HIS A 590 -4.29 10.89 -11.44
N GLY A 591 -5.41 11.22 -10.81
CA GLY A 591 -6.20 10.34 -9.96
C GLY A 591 -5.69 10.23 -8.52
N ASN A 592 -4.83 11.16 -8.07
CA ASN A 592 -4.23 11.06 -6.75
C ASN A 592 -5.19 11.54 -5.64
N SER A 593 -6.03 10.64 -5.15
CA SER A 593 -6.89 10.91 -3.99
C SER A 593 -6.09 11.16 -2.69
N LEU A 594 -4.85 10.64 -2.60
CA LEU A 594 -3.91 11.01 -1.52
C LEU A 594 -3.35 12.43 -1.67
N LYS A 595 -3.51 13.13 -2.79
CA LYS A 595 -3.30 14.58 -2.89
C LYS A 595 -4.64 15.34 -2.98
N LYS A 596 -5.77 14.62 -2.95
CA LYS A 596 -7.12 15.13 -3.24
C LYS A 596 -7.17 15.91 -4.55
N GLU A 597 -6.50 15.37 -5.56
CA GLU A 597 -6.53 15.92 -6.90
C GLU A 597 -7.98 16.07 -7.40
N LYS A 598 -8.19 17.15 -8.13
CA LYS A 598 -9.44 17.49 -8.81
C LYS A 598 -9.07 18.01 -10.19
N CYS A 599 -10.01 17.91 -11.12
CA CYS A 599 -9.83 18.52 -12.43
C CYS A 599 -9.62 20.04 -12.29
N PRO A 600 -8.99 20.70 -13.28
CA PRO A 600 -8.76 22.15 -13.25
C PRO A 600 -10.03 23.00 -13.07
N ASP A 601 -11.19 22.48 -13.49
CA ASP A 601 -12.52 23.09 -13.33
C ASP A 601 -13.17 22.80 -11.95
N GLY A 602 -12.49 22.05 -11.08
CA GLY A 602 -12.94 21.66 -9.75
C GLY A 602 -13.80 20.38 -9.70
N SER A 603 -14.07 19.75 -10.85
CA SER A 603 -14.80 18.48 -10.93
C SER A 603 -13.98 17.29 -10.41
N LYS A 604 -14.61 16.13 -10.29
CA LYS A 604 -13.99 14.92 -9.72
C LYS A 604 -13.00 14.32 -10.74
N ASP A 605 -11.80 14.01 -10.26
CA ASP A 605 -10.81 13.25 -10.99
C ASP A 605 -10.67 11.85 -10.40
N GLU A 606 -10.55 10.83 -11.26
CA GLU A 606 -10.45 9.43 -10.84
C GLU A 606 -9.22 8.75 -11.42
N ASN A 607 -8.59 7.87 -10.65
CA ASN A 607 -7.47 7.08 -11.14
C ASN A 607 -7.92 6.04 -12.18
N VAL A 608 -7.05 5.70 -13.14
CA VAL A 608 -7.32 4.63 -14.12
C VAL A 608 -7.35 3.22 -13.51
N PHE A 609 -6.79 3.05 -12.32
CA PHE A 609 -6.92 1.87 -11.46
C PHE A 609 -7.76 2.18 -10.23
N ASP A 610 -8.17 1.14 -9.50
CA ASP A 610 -8.85 1.29 -8.21
C ASP A 610 -7.88 1.48 -7.04
N ILE A 611 -7.05 2.52 -7.14
CA ILE A 611 -6.01 2.87 -6.15
C ILE A 611 -6.05 4.35 -5.77
N GLN A 612 -5.32 4.71 -4.72
CA GLN A 612 -5.33 6.08 -4.19
C GLN A 612 -4.22 6.99 -4.73
N GLN A 613 -3.08 6.42 -5.13
CA GLN A 613 -1.94 7.14 -5.70
C GLN A 613 -2.22 7.50 -7.16
N GLY A 614 -1.77 8.67 -7.63
CA GLY A 614 -1.86 9.00 -9.05
C GLY A 614 -0.85 8.24 -9.90
N VAL A 615 -1.13 8.11 -11.19
CA VAL A 615 -0.31 7.32 -12.13
C VAL A 615 -0.03 8.08 -13.41
N ALA A 616 1.08 7.74 -14.08
CA ALA A 616 1.50 8.34 -15.33
C ALA A 616 2.04 7.26 -16.28
N ILE A 617 1.81 7.45 -17.57
CA ILE A 617 2.45 6.69 -18.63
C ILE A 617 3.76 7.38 -19.01
N ALA A 618 4.85 6.62 -19.03
CA ALA A 618 6.19 7.11 -19.31
C ALA A 618 6.77 6.36 -20.52
N LEU A 619 7.12 7.10 -21.57
CA LEU A 619 7.80 6.58 -22.76
C LEU A 619 9.20 7.19 -22.84
N PHE A 620 10.25 6.38 -22.71
CA PHE A 620 11.64 6.86 -22.76
C PHE A 620 12.37 6.26 -23.96
N ILE A 621 12.97 7.11 -24.80
CA ILE A 621 13.57 6.72 -26.08
C ILE A 621 15.06 6.97 -26.03
N LYS A 622 15.86 5.93 -26.27
CA LYS A 622 17.31 5.99 -26.43
C LYS A 622 17.69 5.61 -27.86
N LYS A 623 18.35 6.53 -28.55
CA LYS A 623 18.82 6.34 -29.93
C LYS A 623 20.32 6.09 -29.96
N LYS A 624 20.75 5.23 -30.88
CA LYS A 624 22.16 4.88 -31.06
C LYS A 624 22.97 6.08 -31.57
N GLY A 625 24.08 6.40 -30.89
CA GLY A 625 25.08 7.36 -31.40
C GLY A 625 24.68 8.84 -31.40
N GLU A 626 23.51 9.22 -30.87
CA GLU A 626 23.08 10.63 -30.79
C GLU A 626 23.59 11.36 -29.54
N LYS A 627 23.89 12.67 -29.69
CA LYS A 627 24.48 13.53 -28.65
C LYS A 627 23.44 13.98 -27.59
N LYS A 628 23.94 14.22 -26.38
CA LYS A 628 23.23 14.35 -25.09
C LYS A 628 22.44 15.66 -24.87
N ASP A 629 21.37 15.90 -25.61
CA ASP A 629 20.32 16.83 -25.19
C ASP A 629 18.97 16.11 -25.15
N CYS A 630 18.54 15.73 -23.94
CA CYS A 630 17.27 15.04 -23.74
C CYS A 630 16.10 16.00 -23.97
N LYS A 631 15.20 15.66 -24.91
CA LYS A 631 13.95 16.38 -25.13
C LYS A 631 12.88 15.78 -24.23
N VAL A 632 12.20 16.63 -23.47
CA VAL A 632 11.15 16.19 -22.54
C VAL A 632 9.82 16.76 -22.97
N TYR A 633 8.79 15.93 -22.98
CA TYR A 633 7.43 16.26 -23.36
C TYR A 633 6.48 15.78 -22.27
N HIS A 634 5.47 16.60 -22.00
CA HIS A 634 4.48 16.33 -20.96
C HIS A 634 3.08 16.66 -21.47
N SER A 635 2.12 15.82 -21.10
CA SER A 635 0.69 16.05 -21.32
C SER A 635 -0.09 15.49 -20.13
N GLU A 636 -1.33 15.92 -19.96
CA GLU A 636 -2.16 15.61 -18.79
C GLU A 636 -3.57 15.19 -19.22
N ILE A 637 -4.14 14.22 -18.50
CA ILE A 637 -5.54 13.82 -18.66
C ILE A 637 -6.27 13.85 -17.32
N TRP A 638 -7.29 14.69 -17.27
CA TRP A 638 -8.15 14.87 -16.11
C TRP A 638 -9.56 14.35 -16.38
N GLY A 639 -10.21 13.75 -15.38
CA GLY A 639 -11.63 13.38 -15.38
C GLY A 639 -11.92 11.98 -14.82
N LEU A 640 -13.13 11.48 -15.11
CA LEU A 640 -13.61 10.18 -14.68
C LEU A 640 -12.92 9.03 -15.42
N ARG A 641 -12.82 7.88 -14.75
CA ARG A 641 -12.07 6.70 -15.21
C ARG A 641 -12.59 6.18 -16.56
N GLU A 642 -13.86 5.79 -16.62
CA GLU A 642 -14.44 5.13 -17.79
C GLU A 642 -14.84 6.15 -18.87
N GLU A 643 -15.61 7.17 -18.49
CA GLU A 643 -16.23 8.12 -19.44
C GLU A 643 -15.23 8.99 -20.19
N LYS A 644 -14.04 9.22 -19.62
CA LYS A 644 -13.05 10.14 -20.19
C LYS A 644 -11.69 9.50 -20.38
N LYS A 645 -11.08 8.94 -19.35
CA LYS A 645 -9.68 8.46 -19.43
C LYS A 645 -9.57 7.24 -20.33
N TYR A 646 -10.41 6.22 -20.15
CA TYR A 646 -10.37 5.02 -20.98
C TYR A 646 -10.70 5.28 -22.45
N ASP A 647 -11.79 6.02 -22.73
CA ASP A 647 -12.17 6.39 -24.10
C ASP A 647 -11.07 7.20 -24.81
N TRP A 648 -10.48 8.17 -24.12
CA TRP A 648 -9.39 8.97 -24.67
C TRP A 648 -8.16 8.11 -24.99
N LEU A 649 -7.76 7.22 -24.08
CA LEU A 649 -6.60 6.34 -24.26
C LEU A 649 -6.79 5.35 -25.41
N LEU A 650 -8.02 4.92 -25.69
CA LEU A 650 -8.32 4.05 -26.84
C LEU A 650 -8.21 4.78 -28.19
N LYS A 651 -8.52 6.08 -28.22
CA LYS A 651 -8.55 6.90 -29.44
C LYS A 651 -7.24 7.62 -29.76
N ASN A 652 -6.32 7.70 -28.79
CA ASN A 652 -5.07 8.44 -28.93
C ASN A 652 -3.84 7.54 -28.77
N ASP A 653 -2.69 8.06 -29.17
CA ASP A 653 -1.36 7.47 -29.04
C ASP A 653 -0.33 8.61 -29.01
N ILE A 654 0.97 8.28 -29.03
CA ILE A 654 2.04 9.29 -29.01
C ILE A 654 1.92 10.35 -30.13
N LYS A 655 1.35 10.05 -31.30
CA LYS A 655 1.24 11.02 -32.42
C LYS A 655 0.08 11.98 -32.27
N THR A 656 -1.03 11.51 -31.69
CA THR A 656 -2.27 12.27 -31.55
C THR A 656 -2.36 13.02 -30.21
N THR A 657 -1.52 12.65 -29.25
CA THR A 657 -1.39 13.36 -27.98
C THR A 657 -0.80 14.75 -28.17
N ASP A 658 -1.45 15.76 -27.60
CA ASP A 658 -0.94 17.12 -27.59
C ASP A 658 0.18 17.27 -26.55
N TRP A 659 1.42 17.30 -27.03
CA TRP A 659 2.62 17.29 -26.21
C TRP A 659 3.16 18.69 -25.96
N ARG A 660 3.30 19.03 -24.69
CA ARG A 660 4.01 20.24 -24.29
C ARG A 660 5.48 19.95 -24.00
N LYS A 661 6.38 20.59 -24.73
CA LYS A 661 7.82 20.50 -24.46
C LYS A 661 8.17 21.14 -23.11
N LEU A 662 8.93 20.42 -22.28
CA LEU A 662 9.49 20.89 -21.01
C LEU A 662 10.99 21.18 -21.15
N SER A 663 11.50 21.97 -20.21
CA SER A 663 12.93 22.24 -20.04
C SER A 663 13.32 21.99 -18.59
N PRO A 664 13.49 20.73 -18.14
CA PRO A 664 13.89 20.43 -16.77
C PRO A 664 15.24 21.07 -16.43
N LYS A 665 15.32 21.72 -15.26
CA LYS A 665 16.52 22.44 -14.80
C LYS A 665 17.09 21.82 -13.52
N SER A 666 18.33 22.18 -13.20
CA SER A 666 19.00 21.80 -11.95
C SER A 666 18.17 22.18 -10.71
N GLU A 667 18.57 21.67 -9.54
CA GLU A 667 17.83 21.63 -8.27
C GLU A 667 16.69 20.60 -8.21
N PHE A 668 15.80 20.52 -9.21
CA PHE A 668 14.65 19.61 -9.15
C PHE A 668 14.43 18.72 -10.37
N TYR A 669 14.86 19.11 -11.57
CA TYR A 669 14.67 18.36 -12.82
C TYR A 669 13.23 17.91 -13.05
N LEU A 670 12.23 18.75 -12.76
CA LEU A 670 10.81 18.39 -12.81
C LEU A 670 10.40 17.85 -14.19
N LEU A 671 9.58 16.78 -14.20
CA LEU A 671 8.99 16.18 -15.41
C LEU A 671 7.52 16.55 -15.59
N VAL A 672 7.07 17.59 -14.88
CA VAL A 672 5.74 18.20 -14.99
C VAL A 672 5.90 19.67 -15.36
N HIS A 673 4.87 20.26 -15.93
CA HIS A 673 4.85 21.69 -16.14
C HIS A 673 4.76 22.44 -14.81
N ARG A 674 5.62 23.45 -14.64
CA ARG A 674 5.56 24.41 -13.54
C ARG A 674 5.63 25.81 -14.15
N ASP A 675 4.76 26.72 -13.72
CA ASP A 675 4.88 28.13 -14.11
C ASP A 675 6.14 28.73 -13.46
N GLU A 676 7.10 29.13 -14.29
CA GLU A 676 8.39 29.68 -13.85
C GLU A 676 8.48 31.20 -14.06
N SER A 677 7.38 31.88 -14.39
CA SER A 677 7.34 33.31 -14.73
C SER A 677 8.06 34.20 -13.70
N PHE A 678 8.01 33.81 -12.41
CA PHE A 678 8.65 34.55 -11.32
C PHE A 678 9.90 33.89 -10.72
N LEU A 679 10.37 32.76 -11.26
CA LEU A 679 11.44 31.96 -10.65
C LEU A 679 12.74 32.77 -10.46
N ARG A 680 13.19 33.47 -11.50
CA ARG A 680 14.42 34.30 -11.46
C ARG A 680 14.38 35.36 -10.36
N SER A 681 13.21 35.97 -10.13
CA SER A 681 13.05 36.96 -9.06
C SER A 681 13.06 36.30 -7.69
N TYR A 682 12.36 35.17 -7.56
CA TYR A 682 12.24 34.43 -6.30
C TYR A 682 13.58 33.84 -5.84
N GLU A 683 14.42 33.39 -6.78
CA GLU A 683 15.72 32.80 -6.46
C GLU A 683 16.71 33.76 -5.82
N LYS A 684 16.54 35.08 -6.00
CA LYS A 684 17.39 36.12 -5.41
C LYS A 684 17.08 36.43 -3.94
N TYR A 685 15.92 35.96 -3.46
CA TYR A 685 15.47 36.19 -2.09
C TYR A 685 16.11 35.20 -1.12
N LEU A 686 16.27 35.62 0.13
CA LEU A 686 16.90 34.78 1.17
C LEU A 686 15.95 33.68 1.64
N LYS A 687 16.39 32.42 1.63
CA LYS A 687 15.58 31.29 2.14
C LYS A 687 15.43 31.38 3.66
N ILE A 688 14.25 31.08 4.22
CA ILE A 688 14.06 31.20 5.69
C ILE A 688 15.00 30.32 6.51
N THR A 689 15.44 29.18 5.97
CA THR A 689 16.44 28.30 6.61
C THR A 689 17.85 28.89 6.60
N GLU A 690 18.14 29.81 5.68
CA GLU A 690 19.37 30.59 5.66
C GLU A 690 19.26 31.81 6.59
N ALA A 691 18.07 32.41 6.70
CA ALA A 691 17.78 33.49 7.65
C ALA A 691 17.91 33.02 9.11
N PHE A 692 17.38 31.83 9.41
CA PHE A 692 17.42 31.17 10.73
C PHE A 692 18.21 29.85 10.65
N PRO A 693 19.55 29.89 10.84
CA PRO A 693 20.41 28.73 10.62
C PRO A 693 20.08 27.53 11.50
N LEU A 694 19.70 27.75 12.77
CA LEU A 694 19.28 26.68 13.65
C LEU A 694 17.76 26.51 13.59
N ASN A 695 17.30 25.39 13.03
CA ASN A 695 15.89 25.05 12.94
C ASN A 695 15.71 23.52 12.93
N SER A 696 14.52 23.07 13.32
CA SER A 696 14.20 21.65 13.36
C SER A 696 12.70 21.46 13.27
N VAL A 697 12.30 20.22 13.01
CA VAL A 697 10.88 19.85 13.02
C VAL A 697 10.33 19.85 14.43
N GLY A 698 9.00 19.93 14.56
CA GLY A 698 8.30 19.70 15.83
C GLY A 698 8.56 18.33 16.46
N ILE A 699 8.23 18.20 17.74
CA ILE A 699 8.42 16.94 18.47
C ILE A 699 7.47 15.86 17.96
N VAL A 700 7.87 14.59 18.09
CA VAL A 700 7.00 13.43 17.82
C VAL A 700 6.89 12.60 19.10
N THR A 701 5.67 12.41 19.60
CA THR A 701 5.45 11.63 20.82
C THR A 701 5.16 10.15 20.52
N SER A 702 4.38 9.87 19.46
CA SER A 702 3.75 8.58 19.16
C SER A 702 2.77 8.06 20.24
N ARG A 703 2.37 8.93 21.17
CA ARG A 703 1.50 8.62 22.32
C ARG A 703 0.86 9.89 22.91
N ASP A 704 0.34 10.76 22.05
CA ASP A 704 -0.19 12.08 22.44
C ASP A 704 -1.16 12.01 23.61
N SER A 705 -2.13 11.08 23.57
CA SER A 705 -3.14 10.91 24.63
C SER A 705 -2.56 10.56 25.99
N PHE A 706 -1.32 10.07 26.06
CA PHE A 706 -0.63 9.78 27.31
C PHE A 706 0.18 10.97 27.80
N VAL A 707 0.98 11.60 26.94
CA VAL A 707 1.95 12.64 27.35
C VAL A 707 1.47 14.08 27.16
N ILE A 708 0.33 14.31 26.52
CA ILE A 708 -0.26 15.63 26.30
C ILE A 708 -1.64 15.68 26.96
N ASP A 709 -1.96 16.80 27.61
CA ASP A 709 -3.29 17.08 28.16
C ASP A 709 -3.58 18.59 28.25
N SER A 710 -4.85 18.96 28.23
CA SER A 710 -5.30 20.34 28.44
C SER A 710 -5.21 20.74 29.91
N ASP A 711 -5.36 19.78 30.82
CA ASP A 711 -5.24 19.98 32.26
C ASP A 711 -3.86 19.51 32.75
N LYS A 712 -3.06 20.46 33.24
CA LYS A 712 -1.74 20.21 33.82
C LYS A 712 -1.79 19.20 34.95
N GLU A 713 -2.79 19.30 35.83
CA GLU A 713 -2.91 18.44 37.00
C GLU A 713 -3.40 17.05 36.62
N ALA A 714 -4.26 16.92 35.60
CA ALA A 714 -4.61 15.62 35.03
C ALA A 714 -3.37 14.92 34.45
N LEU A 715 -2.54 15.64 33.69
CA LEU A 715 -1.27 15.11 33.19
C LEU A 715 -0.34 14.70 34.35
N LYS A 716 -0.16 15.55 35.37
CA LYS A 716 0.64 15.21 36.55
C LYS A 716 0.14 13.96 37.25
N ARG A 717 -1.17 13.84 37.50
CA ARG A 717 -1.77 12.63 38.11
C ARG A 717 -1.47 11.39 37.27
N ARG A 718 -1.63 11.48 35.95
CA ARG A 718 -1.33 10.38 35.02
C ARG A 718 0.14 9.95 35.10
N ILE A 719 1.08 10.90 35.12
CA ILE A 719 2.51 10.59 35.23
C ILE A 719 2.87 10.06 36.63
N ARG A 720 2.24 10.53 37.70
CA ARG A 720 2.40 9.95 39.05
C ARG A 720 1.94 8.50 39.10
N MET A 721 0.78 8.18 38.52
CA MET A 721 0.30 6.78 38.38
C MET A 721 1.28 5.93 37.57
N PHE A 722 1.82 6.49 36.47
CA PHE A 722 2.84 5.80 35.68
C PHE A 722 4.12 5.50 36.47
N ARG A 723 4.52 6.38 37.41
CA ARG A 723 5.69 6.21 38.28
C ARG A 723 5.44 5.30 39.49
N ASP A 724 4.19 5.01 39.84
CA ASP A 724 3.84 4.26 41.06
C ASP A 724 4.32 2.80 40.99
N GLU A 725 5.29 2.44 41.82
CA GLU A 725 5.84 1.06 41.89
C GLU A 725 4.80 0.01 42.27
N LYS A 726 3.72 0.40 42.96
CA LYS A 726 2.65 -0.53 43.38
C LYS A 726 1.79 -1.01 42.22
N MET A 727 1.77 -0.29 41.08
CA MET A 727 1.03 -0.72 39.90
C MET A 727 1.87 -1.68 39.04
N PRO A 728 1.38 -2.90 38.73
CA PRO A 728 2.05 -3.80 37.80
C PRO A 728 2.18 -3.19 36.39
N ASP A 729 3.27 -3.51 35.67
CA ASP A 729 3.53 -3.01 34.32
C ASP A 729 2.37 -3.30 33.35
N GLU A 730 1.75 -4.48 33.44
CA GLU A 730 0.64 -4.84 32.55
C GLU A 730 -0.63 -4.04 32.81
N LEU A 731 -0.88 -3.66 34.06
CA LEU A 731 -2.01 -2.79 34.39
C LEU A 731 -1.77 -1.37 33.84
N VAL A 732 -0.54 -0.85 33.94
CA VAL A 732 -0.15 0.44 33.35
C VAL A 732 -0.30 0.42 31.83
N LYS A 733 0.13 -0.67 31.20
CA LYS A 733 0.04 -0.89 29.76
C LYS A 733 -1.42 -0.86 29.27
N GLN A 734 -2.31 -1.57 29.96
CA GLN A 734 -3.74 -1.59 29.68
C GLN A 734 -4.41 -0.23 29.94
N THR A 735 -4.13 0.37 31.10
CA THR A 735 -4.75 1.64 31.54
C THR A 735 -4.46 2.78 30.57
N PHE A 736 -3.23 2.88 30.07
CA PHE A 736 -2.80 3.96 29.19
C PHE A 736 -2.69 3.56 27.71
N ASN A 737 -3.11 2.34 27.37
CA ASN A 737 -3.03 1.77 26.02
C ASN A 737 -1.63 1.93 25.38
N LEU A 738 -0.59 1.63 26.15
CA LEU A 738 0.80 1.72 25.72
C LEU A 738 1.24 0.38 25.11
N LYS A 739 2.07 0.43 24.06
CA LYS A 739 2.57 -0.78 23.38
C LYS A 739 4.10 -0.75 23.27
N ASP A 740 4.71 -1.90 23.51
CA ASP A 740 6.14 -2.07 23.27
C ASP A 740 6.46 -1.99 21.78
N LYS A 741 7.61 -1.41 21.46
CA LYS A 741 8.22 -1.43 20.13
C LYS A 741 9.60 -2.08 20.23
N SER A 742 10.27 -2.30 19.08
CA SER A 742 11.64 -2.83 19.06
C SER A 742 12.60 -2.01 19.92
N ASN A 743 12.51 -0.67 19.82
CA ASN A 743 13.42 0.27 20.47
C ASN A 743 12.80 1.03 21.67
N TRP A 744 11.58 0.67 22.09
CA TRP A 744 10.91 1.30 23.22
C TRP A 744 10.20 0.22 24.02
N LYS A 745 10.67 -0.01 25.25
CA LYS A 745 10.12 -1.01 26.17
C LYS A 745 9.56 -0.31 27.40
N LEU A 746 8.28 -0.54 27.69
CA LEU A 746 7.55 0.16 28.75
C LEU A 746 8.26 0.04 30.09
N LYS A 747 8.62 -1.19 30.49
CA LYS A 747 9.32 -1.46 31.75
C LYS A 747 10.58 -0.61 31.94
N VAL A 748 11.46 -0.61 30.93
CA VAL A 748 12.72 0.14 30.95
C VAL A 748 12.48 1.64 31.03
N VAL A 749 11.52 2.14 30.26
CA VAL A 749 11.18 3.58 30.21
C VAL A 749 10.57 4.02 31.54
N ARG A 750 9.67 3.21 32.09
CA ARG A 750 9.02 3.45 33.37
C ARG A 750 10.00 3.51 34.52
N GLU A 751 10.96 2.57 34.58
CA GLU A 751 12.03 2.60 35.58
C GLU A 751 12.86 3.89 35.53
N LYS A 752 13.19 4.38 34.32
CA LYS A 752 13.93 5.64 34.15
C LYS A 752 13.13 6.86 34.62
N VAL A 753 11.86 6.96 34.22
CA VAL A 753 10.97 8.06 34.65
C VAL A 753 10.71 8.02 36.16
N ARG A 754 10.68 6.82 36.76
CA ARG A 754 10.53 6.66 38.22
C ARG A 754 11.74 7.18 38.98
N LYS A 755 12.95 6.93 38.48
CA LYS A 755 14.22 7.37 39.09
C LYS A 755 14.50 8.86 38.93
N ASP A 756 13.79 9.55 38.03
CA ASP A 756 13.89 11.00 37.89
C ASP A 756 13.15 11.70 39.03
N GLU A 757 13.90 12.30 39.96
CA GLU A 757 13.37 13.07 41.08
C GLU A 757 12.80 14.43 40.64
N HIS A 758 13.30 14.98 39.54
CA HIS A 758 12.95 16.32 39.01
C HIS A 758 12.01 16.22 37.81
N TRP A 759 11.28 15.11 37.67
CA TRP A 759 10.40 14.86 36.53
C TRP A 759 9.37 15.98 36.31
N GLU A 760 8.88 16.66 37.35
CA GLU A 760 7.90 17.74 37.20
C GLU A 760 8.43 18.91 36.34
N ASP A 761 9.74 19.12 36.28
CA ASP A 761 10.39 20.16 35.45
C ASP A 761 10.29 19.85 33.95
N SER A 762 10.01 18.58 33.59
CA SER A 762 9.74 18.18 32.22
C SER A 762 8.31 18.54 31.77
N ILE A 763 7.45 19.09 32.64
CA ILE A 763 6.10 19.53 32.27
C ILE A 763 6.14 20.97 31.78
N THR A 764 5.93 21.13 30.48
CA THR A 764 5.91 22.45 29.83
C THR A 764 4.69 22.61 28.92
N LYS A 765 4.49 23.82 28.40
CA LYS A 765 3.46 24.11 27.40
C LYS A 765 3.94 23.75 26.01
N ILE A 766 3.02 23.26 25.18
CA ILE A 766 3.27 22.94 23.77
C ILE A 766 2.17 23.57 22.91
N LEU A 767 2.56 24.16 21.79
CA LEU A 767 1.60 24.48 20.74
C LEU A 767 1.23 23.19 20.01
N TYR A 768 0.06 22.63 20.36
CA TYR A 768 -0.42 21.39 19.79
C TYR A 768 -1.02 21.63 18.41
N ARG A 769 -1.94 22.59 18.29
CA ARG A 769 -2.55 23.04 17.02
C ARG A 769 -2.62 24.58 17.03
N PRO A 770 -2.95 25.27 15.92
CA PRO A 770 -2.98 26.73 15.92
C PRO A 770 -3.99 27.20 16.98
N PHE A 771 -3.54 28.09 17.87
CA PHE A 771 -4.28 28.56 19.05
C PHE A 771 -4.67 27.51 20.10
N ASP A 772 -4.17 26.29 20.02
CA ASP A 772 -4.43 25.23 20.99
C ASP A 772 -3.14 24.87 21.74
N ILE A 773 -2.91 25.59 22.85
CA ILE A 773 -1.78 25.36 23.74
C ILE A 773 -2.20 24.33 24.77
N GLN A 774 -1.40 23.27 24.89
CA GLN A 774 -1.63 22.13 25.77
C GLN A 774 -0.43 21.96 26.71
N TRP A 775 -0.56 21.13 27.74
CA TRP A 775 0.56 20.70 28.58
C TRP A 775 1.16 19.41 28.03
N VAL A 776 2.48 19.29 28.04
CA VAL A 776 3.19 18.07 27.63
C VAL A 776 4.20 17.65 28.69
N PHE A 777 4.33 16.35 28.88
CA PHE A 777 5.42 15.76 29.63
C PHE A 777 6.60 15.49 28.70
N TYR A 778 7.44 16.52 28.51
CA TYR A 778 8.54 16.56 27.57
C TYR A 778 9.80 15.86 28.12
N HIS A 779 9.71 14.55 28.32
CA HIS A 779 10.77 13.72 28.89
C HIS A 779 11.41 12.78 27.83
N ASP A 780 12.74 12.69 27.79
CA ASP A 780 13.51 12.00 26.73
C ASP A 780 13.13 10.53 26.52
N ASN A 781 12.69 9.86 27.58
CA ASN A 781 12.33 8.44 27.49
C ASN A 781 10.89 8.21 26.98
N LEU A 782 10.08 9.27 26.92
CA LEU A 782 8.66 9.20 26.50
C LEU A 782 8.36 9.97 25.22
N ILE A 783 9.22 10.91 24.81
CA ILE A 783 9.10 11.58 23.52
C ILE A 783 9.95 10.84 22.49
N GLU A 784 9.34 10.30 21.44
CA GLU A 784 10.05 9.52 20.42
C GLU A 784 11.11 10.35 19.69
N ARG A 785 10.80 11.62 19.40
CA ARG A 785 11.74 12.57 18.78
C ARG A 785 11.65 13.91 19.50
N PRO A 786 12.50 14.17 20.50
CA PRO A 786 12.38 15.36 21.34
C PRO A 786 12.89 16.63 20.63
N ARG A 787 13.85 16.53 19.70
CA ARG A 787 14.40 17.69 18.96
C ARG A 787 14.99 18.77 19.88
N LYS A 788 15.68 18.33 20.93
CA LYS A 788 16.30 19.20 21.95
C LYS A 788 17.27 20.23 21.36
N GLU A 789 17.86 19.97 20.20
CA GLU A 789 18.71 20.92 19.49
C GLU A 789 18.02 22.26 19.18
N VAL A 790 16.69 22.28 19.09
CA VAL A 790 15.89 23.50 18.87
C VAL A 790 14.90 23.75 20.00
N MET A 791 14.17 22.71 20.44
CA MET A 791 13.05 22.87 21.38
C MET A 791 13.48 23.44 22.73
N ARG A 792 14.72 23.16 23.18
CA ARG A 792 15.24 23.73 24.43
C ARG A 792 15.23 25.26 24.44
N HIS A 793 15.45 25.90 23.28
CA HIS A 793 15.48 27.36 23.18
C HIS A 793 14.08 27.98 23.33
N MET A 794 13.03 27.18 23.17
CA MET A 794 11.64 27.58 23.35
C MET A 794 11.09 27.17 24.72
N MET A 795 11.94 26.64 25.61
CA MET A 795 11.62 26.45 27.03
C MET A 795 11.92 27.72 27.85
N GLU A 796 12.69 28.65 27.27
CA GLU A 796 12.93 30.00 27.76
C GLU A 796 12.02 31.01 27.03
N GLU A 797 11.96 32.25 27.50
CA GLU A 797 11.17 33.32 26.85
C GLU A 797 11.68 33.61 25.42
N ASN A 798 10.94 33.15 24.41
CA ASN A 798 11.37 33.22 23.03
C ASN A 798 10.20 33.40 22.06
N LEU A 799 10.50 33.81 20.82
CA LEU A 799 9.57 33.78 19.70
C LEU A 799 10.03 32.72 18.71
N GLY A 800 9.11 31.93 18.19
CA GLY A 800 9.36 30.89 17.21
C GLY A 800 8.48 31.09 15.99
N LEU A 801 9.08 31.11 14.80
CA LEU A 801 8.36 31.03 13.54
C LEU A 801 8.10 29.56 13.23
N VAL A 802 6.84 29.22 12.98
CA VAL A 802 6.41 27.94 12.46
C VAL A 802 6.22 28.08 10.96
N SER A 803 6.81 27.19 10.17
CA SER A 803 6.62 27.10 8.72
C SER A 803 6.80 25.66 8.24
N VAL A 804 6.66 25.42 6.94
CA VAL A 804 6.80 24.10 6.32
C VAL A 804 7.74 24.17 5.13
N ARG A 805 8.39 23.04 4.80
CA ARG A 805 9.19 22.92 3.59
C ARG A 805 8.33 22.73 2.35
N GLN A 806 7.21 22.02 2.48
CA GLN A 806 6.40 21.58 1.35
C GLN A 806 4.92 21.71 1.69
N VAL A 807 4.13 22.09 0.69
CA VAL A 807 2.66 22.20 0.78
C VAL A 807 2.06 21.08 -0.04
N ALA A 808 1.40 20.14 0.64
CA ALA A 808 0.81 18.97 -0.01
C ALA A 808 -0.55 19.27 -0.67
N GLU A 809 -1.31 20.24 -0.14
CA GLU A 809 -2.65 20.60 -0.62
C GLU A 809 -2.82 22.12 -0.53
N GLY A 810 -3.46 22.73 -1.53
CA GLY A 810 -3.80 24.15 -1.53
C GLY A 810 -2.61 25.09 -1.75
N ILE A 811 -2.78 26.35 -1.31
CA ILE A 811 -1.74 27.38 -1.33
C ILE A 811 -1.00 27.43 0.01
N PHE A 812 0.19 28.03 0.02
CA PHE A 812 0.94 28.21 1.24
C PHE A 812 0.21 29.15 2.23
N ASN A 813 -0.23 28.61 3.36
CA ASN A 813 -0.81 29.34 4.50
C ASN A 813 -0.30 28.77 5.84
N HIS A 814 0.90 28.18 5.84
CA HIS A 814 1.42 27.34 6.91
C HIS A 814 2.31 28.09 7.91
N ALA A 815 2.31 29.43 7.86
CA ALA A 815 3.08 30.28 8.74
C ALA A 815 2.31 30.58 10.04
N PHE A 816 2.91 30.29 11.19
CA PHE A 816 2.33 30.62 12.50
C PHE A 816 3.41 31.04 13.49
N VAL A 817 3.05 31.71 14.58
CA VAL A 817 4.01 32.14 15.62
C VAL A 817 3.72 31.37 16.91
N THR A 818 4.75 31.12 17.71
CA THR A 818 4.64 30.47 19.01
C THR A 818 5.68 31.04 19.98
N ASP A 819 5.36 31.03 21.26
CA ASP A 819 6.32 31.23 22.37
C ASP A 819 6.61 29.92 23.13
N ASN A 820 6.14 28.79 22.60
CA ASN A 820 6.32 27.45 23.18
C ASN A 820 6.94 26.49 22.15
N ILE A 821 7.40 25.33 22.62
CA ILE A 821 7.74 24.19 21.75
C ILE A 821 6.52 23.76 20.92
N ILE A 822 6.76 23.08 19.79
CA ILE A 822 5.68 22.67 18.88
C ILE A 822 5.63 21.16 18.69
N GLU A 823 4.42 20.66 18.44
CA GLU A 823 4.23 19.32 17.89
C GLU A 823 4.47 19.32 16.36
N SER A 824 4.98 18.21 15.83
CA SER A 824 5.36 18.06 14.42
C SER A 824 4.22 18.30 13.41
N ARG A 825 2.96 18.16 13.81
CA ARG A 825 1.74 18.31 13.01
C ARG A 825 0.91 19.53 13.45
N VAL A 826 1.56 20.57 13.98
CA VAL A 826 0.88 21.78 14.46
C VAL A 826 0.06 22.50 13.38
N THR A 827 0.55 22.62 12.15
CA THR A 827 -0.15 23.30 11.04
C THR A 827 -0.64 22.34 9.95
N LEU A 828 -0.47 21.03 10.13
CA LEU A 828 -0.72 20.03 9.09
C LEU A 828 -1.40 18.80 9.70
N SER A 829 -2.23 18.10 8.95
CA SER A 829 -2.80 16.82 9.41
C SER A 829 -1.81 15.67 9.17
N ASN A 830 -1.93 14.95 8.05
CA ASN A 830 -1.15 13.77 7.75
C ASN A 830 -0.04 13.99 6.70
N LYS A 831 -0.08 15.08 5.92
CA LYS A 831 0.81 15.31 4.76
C LYS A 831 1.77 16.49 4.96
N GLY A 832 2.91 16.23 5.59
CA GLY A 832 4.00 17.20 5.80
C GLY A 832 4.34 17.42 7.29
N ILE A 833 5.45 18.11 7.56
CA ILE A 833 5.95 18.33 8.92
C ILE A 833 6.25 19.81 9.14
N ALA A 834 5.83 20.34 10.29
CA ALA A 834 6.10 21.71 10.69
C ALA A 834 7.53 21.85 11.21
N PHE A 835 8.19 22.93 10.83
CA PHE A 835 9.49 23.37 11.30
C PHE A 835 9.34 24.56 12.23
N LEU A 836 10.22 24.62 13.23
CA LEU A 836 10.33 25.71 14.18
C LEU A 836 11.67 26.42 13.98
N PHE A 837 11.59 27.74 13.89
CA PHE A 837 12.71 28.66 13.75
C PHE A 837 12.70 29.59 14.97
N PRO A 838 13.42 29.27 16.06
CA PRO A 838 13.49 30.12 17.25
C PRO A 838 14.23 31.42 16.92
N LEU A 839 13.79 32.55 17.47
CA LEU A 839 14.41 33.85 17.28
C LEU A 839 15.70 33.99 18.09
N TYR A 840 15.73 33.42 19.30
CA TYR A 840 16.90 33.42 20.17
C TYR A 840 17.44 32.02 20.46
N LEU A 841 18.75 31.97 20.67
CA LEU A 841 19.51 30.83 21.14
C LEU A 841 20.04 31.12 22.54
N TYR A 842 20.06 30.10 23.37
CA TYR A 842 20.49 30.15 24.76
C TYR A 842 21.70 29.24 24.94
N SER A 843 22.71 29.69 25.69
CA SER A 843 23.88 28.89 26.03
C SER A 843 23.51 27.67 26.88
N ASP A 844 24.20 26.53 26.66
CA ASP A 844 24.07 25.37 27.55
C ASP A 844 24.54 25.73 28.96
N THR A 845 23.60 25.84 29.90
CA THR A 845 23.88 25.98 31.34
C THR A 845 24.41 24.67 31.96
N ASP A 846 24.27 23.53 31.27
CA ASP A 846 24.63 22.19 31.77
C ASP A 846 26.10 21.77 31.57
N LYS A 847 26.96 22.60 30.97
CA LYS A 847 28.41 22.36 31.05
C LYS A 847 28.94 22.90 32.37
N LYS A 848 28.67 22.18 33.47
CA LYS A 848 29.59 22.20 34.62
C LYS A 848 30.98 21.89 34.08
N GLU A 849 31.87 22.88 34.18
CA GLU A 849 33.27 22.76 33.82
C GLU A 849 33.90 21.57 34.55
N THR A 850 34.04 20.43 33.88
CA THR A 850 35.16 19.53 34.15
C THR A 850 36.37 20.11 33.43
N GLY A 851 36.87 21.23 33.96
CA GLY A 851 38.05 21.94 33.47
C GLY A 851 39.32 21.35 34.06
N ASN A 852 40.11 20.71 33.20
CA ASN A 852 41.51 20.37 33.39
C ASN A 852 42.31 21.65 33.83
N PRO A 853 43.11 21.63 34.92
CA PRO A 853 43.62 22.86 35.57
C PRO A 853 44.71 23.65 34.80
N ASN A 854 44.92 23.45 33.49
CA ASN A 854 46.07 23.99 32.76
C ASN A 854 45.73 24.77 31.46
N LYS A 855 44.79 25.72 31.50
CA LYS A 855 44.74 26.77 30.46
C LYS A 855 44.63 28.17 31.08
N LYS A 856 45.66 28.98 30.78
CA LYS A 856 45.84 30.38 31.19
C LYS A 856 44.62 31.24 30.87
N ARG A 857 44.11 31.96 31.87
CA ARG A 857 43.13 33.03 31.75
C ARG A 857 43.72 34.20 30.94
N SER A 858 43.00 34.71 29.94
CA SER A 858 43.32 36.00 29.32
C SER A 858 42.76 37.13 30.19
N LEU A 859 43.61 38.12 30.47
CA LEU A 859 43.31 39.35 31.22
C LEU A 859 42.23 40.20 30.50
N GLY A 860 40.97 40.11 30.93
CA GLY A 860 39.92 40.99 30.38
C GLY A 860 38.64 41.17 31.21
N SER A 861 38.56 40.66 32.43
CA SER A 861 37.31 40.69 33.24
C SER A 861 37.56 41.06 34.71
N THR A 862 38.26 42.17 34.95
CA THR A 862 38.54 42.70 36.31
C THR A 862 37.55 43.80 36.75
N MET A 863 36.31 43.83 36.26
CA MET A 863 35.31 44.77 36.76
C MET A 863 33.91 44.16 36.74
N MET A 864 33.57 43.35 37.76
CA MET A 864 32.21 43.18 38.31
C MET A 864 32.36 42.46 39.66
N LEU A 865 32.70 43.19 40.72
CA LEU A 865 32.94 42.63 42.07
C LEU A 865 31.78 42.90 43.06
N PHE A 866 30.67 43.49 42.61
CA PHE A 866 29.52 43.79 43.47
C PHE A 866 28.18 43.70 42.71
N GLU A 867 27.73 42.49 42.36
CA GLU A 867 26.30 42.20 42.13
C GLU A 867 25.99 40.76 42.61
N PRO A 868 24.78 40.47 43.14
CA PRO A 868 24.40 39.13 43.57
C PRO A 868 24.39 38.17 42.35
N LYS A 869 24.76 36.91 42.56
CA LYS A 869 24.78 35.84 41.54
C LYS A 869 23.42 35.69 40.83
N ALA A 870 23.20 36.39 39.73
CA ALA A 870 22.23 36.01 38.72
C ALA A 870 22.93 35.07 37.73
N GLU A 871 22.36 33.88 37.47
CA GLU A 871 22.78 33.04 36.36
C GLU A 871 22.40 33.75 35.04
N TYR A 872 23.36 34.45 34.44
CA TYR A 872 23.15 35.08 33.14
C TYR A 872 23.21 34.03 32.03
N THR A 873 22.06 33.49 31.62
CA THR A 873 21.98 32.69 30.38
C THR A 873 22.25 33.61 29.19
N ILE A 874 23.31 33.35 28.41
CA ILE A 874 23.69 34.22 27.29
C ILE A 874 22.66 34.03 26.16
N LYS A 875 21.83 35.06 25.93
CA LYS A 875 20.82 35.15 24.87
C LYS A 875 21.44 35.71 23.58
N LYS A 876 21.40 34.95 22.48
CA LYS A 876 21.92 35.36 21.16
C LYS A 876 20.86 35.23 20.06
N PRO A 877 20.69 36.18 19.13
CA PRO A 877 19.79 36.02 17.99
C PRO A 877 20.19 34.86 17.07
N ASN A 878 19.22 34.06 16.63
CA ASN A 878 19.35 33.00 15.63
C ASN A 878 19.19 33.57 14.21
N LEU A 879 19.87 34.67 13.92
CA LEU A 879 19.84 35.30 12.60
C LEU A 879 21.20 35.13 11.93
N SER A 880 21.19 34.81 10.63
CA SER A 880 22.41 34.73 9.86
C SER A 880 23.17 36.07 9.89
N PRO A 881 24.48 36.07 10.17
CA PRO A 881 25.29 37.28 10.11
C PRO A 881 25.19 38.00 8.76
N GLN A 882 25.15 37.24 7.66
CA GLN A 882 25.01 37.79 6.30
C GLN A 882 23.71 38.59 6.14
N LEU A 883 22.60 38.11 6.72
CA LEU A 883 21.33 38.84 6.69
C LEU A 883 21.46 40.16 7.45
N VAL A 884 21.92 40.10 8.70
CA VAL A 884 22.02 41.28 9.57
C VAL A 884 22.97 42.32 8.98
N GLU A 885 24.14 41.91 8.48
CA GLU A 885 25.11 42.81 7.83
C GLU A 885 24.53 43.48 6.58
N ARG A 886 23.85 42.73 5.71
CA ARG A 886 23.24 43.27 4.49
C ARG A 886 22.12 44.27 4.82
N LEU A 887 21.26 43.97 5.77
CA LEU A 887 20.21 44.89 6.22
C LEU A 887 20.82 46.15 6.88
N THR A 888 21.85 45.98 7.71
CA THR A 888 22.52 47.10 8.39
C THR A 888 23.17 48.05 7.38
N CYS A 889 23.86 47.50 6.38
CA CYS A 889 24.46 48.26 5.29
C CYS A 889 23.40 49.01 4.46
N GLN A 890 22.32 48.32 4.07
CA GLN A 890 21.25 48.90 3.25
C GLN A 890 20.49 50.01 3.99
N TYR A 891 20.11 49.78 5.25
CA TYR A 891 19.28 50.71 6.03
C TYR A 891 20.10 51.77 6.78
N LYS A 892 21.43 51.65 6.78
CA LYS A 892 22.35 52.50 7.56
C LYS A 892 22.05 52.48 9.07
N LYS A 893 21.35 51.44 9.52
CA LYS A 893 20.92 51.20 10.89
C LYS A 893 20.71 49.69 11.04
N THR A 894 21.12 49.12 12.17
CA THR A 894 20.88 47.71 12.48
C THR A 894 19.43 47.53 12.96
N PRO A 895 18.57 46.80 12.23
CA PRO A 895 17.25 46.45 12.73
C PRO A 895 17.36 45.49 13.92
N SER A 896 16.43 45.58 14.86
CA SER A 896 16.32 44.59 15.94
C SER A 896 15.97 43.20 15.39
N PRO A 897 16.36 42.11 16.07
CA PRO A 897 15.95 40.76 15.70
C PRO A 897 14.43 40.62 15.56
N GLU A 898 13.66 41.28 16.43
CA GLU A 898 12.21 41.30 16.42
C GLU A 898 11.65 42.02 15.19
N GLU A 899 12.18 43.18 14.79
CA GLU A 899 11.77 43.86 13.56
C GLU A 899 11.93 42.97 12.32
N ILE A 900 13.06 42.23 12.24
CA ILE A 900 13.32 41.28 11.15
C ILE A 900 12.31 40.12 11.20
N PHE A 901 12.06 39.56 12.38
CA PHE A 901 11.07 38.50 12.58
C PHE A 901 9.67 38.94 12.16
N TYR A 902 9.23 40.13 12.59
CA TYR A 902 7.91 40.68 12.26
C TYR A 902 7.78 40.97 10.77
N TYR A 903 8.81 41.51 10.12
CA TYR A 903 8.80 41.71 8.67
C TYR A 903 8.61 40.39 7.92
N ILE A 904 9.39 39.36 8.27
CA ILE A 904 9.25 38.01 7.69
C ILE A 904 7.83 37.50 7.89
N TYR A 905 7.28 37.65 9.09
CA TYR A 905 5.93 37.21 9.41
C TYR A 905 4.86 37.91 8.58
N ALA A 906 4.96 39.23 8.41
CA ALA A 906 4.04 40.01 7.59
C ALA A 906 4.06 39.57 6.12
N VAL A 907 5.25 39.38 5.53
CA VAL A 907 5.40 38.91 4.15
C VAL A 907 4.76 37.53 3.97
N LEU A 908 4.98 36.62 4.92
CA LEU A 908 4.35 35.29 4.90
C LEU A 908 2.83 35.34 5.05
N TYR A 909 2.23 36.48 5.40
CA TYR A 909 0.78 36.72 5.47
C TYR A 909 0.21 37.51 4.29
N SER A 910 1.04 38.00 3.36
CA SER A 910 0.61 38.58 2.08
C SER A 910 0.00 37.50 1.17
N ASN A 911 -1.27 37.65 0.80
CA ASN A 911 -1.93 36.78 -0.16
C ASN A 911 -1.36 36.96 -1.56
N ILE A 912 -0.87 38.16 -1.88
CA ILE A 912 -0.15 38.43 -3.14
C ILE A 912 1.12 37.59 -3.21
N TYR A 913 1.96 37.59 -2.18
CA TYR A 913 3.17 36.76 -2.12
C TYR A 913 2.83 35.26 -2.25
N ARG A 914 1.87 34.79 -1.45
CA ARG A 914 1.45 33.38 -1.41
C ARG A 914 0.94 32.88 -2.76
N THR A 915 0.19 33.71 -3.48
CA THR A 915 -0.39 33.36 -4.78
C THR A 915 0.65 33.47 -5.89
N LYS A 916 1.42 34.57 -5.91
CA LYS A 916 2.44 34.83 -6.94
C LYS A 916 3.55 33.78 -6.97
N TYR A 917 3.97 33.28 -5.80
CA TYR A 917 5.04 32.28 -5.67
C TYR A 917 4.54 30.89 -5.29
N ALA A 918 3.25 30.60 -5.49
CA ALA A 918 2.62 29.34 -5.09
C ALA A 918 3.39 28.11 -5.59
N GLU A 919 3.84 28.10 -6.85
CA GLU A 919 4.58 27.00 -7.46
C GLU A 919 5.92 26.69 -6.77
N PHE A 920 6.58 27.70 -6.21
CA PHE A 920 7.86 27.51 -5.52
C PHE A 920 7.66 27.19 -4.04
N LEU A 921 6.66 27.80 -3.41
CA LEU A 921 6.28 27.55 -2.00
C LEU A 921 5.73 26.14 -1.78
N LYS A 922 5.24 25.47 -2.84
CA LYS A 922 4.78 24.07 -2.79
C LYS A 922 5.91 23.08 -2.52
N ILE A 923 7.11 23.31 -3.05
CA ILE A 923 8.17 22.30 -3.13
C ILE A 923 9.36 22.52 -2.19
N ASP A 924 9.56 23.76 -1.72
CA ASP A 924 10.64 24.10 -0.80
C ASP A 924 10.31 25.28 0.13
N PHE A 925 11.17 25.53 1.11
CA PHE A 925 10.97 26.59 2.10
C PHE A 925 10.80 27.99 1.47
N PRO A 926 9.97 28.87 2.08
CA PRO A 926 9.81 30.25 1.65
C PRO A 926 11.13 31.01 1.52
N LYS A 927 11.24 31.83 0.47
CA LYS A 927 12.29 32.84 0.30
C LYS A 927 11.70 34.24 0.48
N ILE A 928 12.32 35.08 1.31
CA ILE A 928 11.75 36.35 1.75
C ILE A 928 12.35 37.54 0.99
N PRO A 929 11.53 38.32 0.27
CA PRO A 929 11.96 39.60 -0.30
C PRO A 929 12.10 40.66 0.79
N PHE A 930 13.32 41.16 1.00
CA PHE A 930 13.57 42.32 1.86
C PHE A 930 13.62 43.59 1.03
N THR A 931 12.73 44.55 1.29
CA THR A 931 12.73 45.85 0.61
C THR A 931 14.00 46.66 0.91
N LYS A 932 14.46 47.47 -0.05
CA LYS A 932 15.57 48.41 0.11
C LYS A 932 15.19 49.64 0.93
N ASP A 933 13.89 49.97 1.05
CA ASP A 933 13.38 51.13 1.79
C ASP A 933 13.12 50.78 3.26
N TYR A 934 13.90 51.39 4.17
CA TYR A 934 13.74 51.18 5.61
C TYR A 934 12.37 51.63 6.16
N LYS A 935 11.77 52.71 5.62
CA LYS A 935 10.45 53.17 6.09
C LYS A 935 9.38 52.15 5.77
N LEU A 936 9.46 51.58 4.56
CA LEU A 936 8.56 50.53 4.12
C LEU A 936 8.78 49.22 4.90
N PHE A 937 10.05 48.83 5.12
CA PHE A 937 10.42 47.71 5.99
C PHE A 937 9.79 47.86 7.38
N SER A 938 9.99 49.01 8.02
CA SER A 938 9.49 49.29 9.37
C SER A 938 7.96 49.27 9.42
N LYS A 939 7.28 49.86 8.42
CA LYS A 939 5.82 49.83 8.31
C LYS A 939 5.26 48.41 8.14
N VAL A 940 5.89 47.59 7.30
CA VAL A 940 5.50 46.17 7.13
C VAL A 940 5.76 45.38 8.41
N ALA A 941 6.89 45.63 9.10
CA ALA A 941 7.21 45.02 10.38
C ALA A 941 6.21 45.40 11.48
N GLU A 942 5.66 46.61 11.49
CA GLU A 942 4.62 47.02 12.45
C GLU A 942 3.34 46.18 12.32
N TYR A 943 2.88 45.94 11.09
CA TYR A 943 1.76 45.02 10.84
C TYR A 943 2.10 43.57 11.19
N GLY A 944 3.34 43.17 10.94
CA GLY A 944 3.86 41.88 11.38
C GLY A 944 3.82 41.70 12.90
N LYS A 945 4.18 42.74 13.65
CA LYS A 945 4.08 42.77 15.12
C LYS A 945 2.63 42.63 15.57
N ARG A 946 1.71 43.41 14.98
CA ARG A 946 0.28 43.30 15.29
C ARG A 946 -0.26 41.89 15.03
N LEU A 947 0.13 41.25 13.92
CA LEU A 947 -0.21 39.85 13.63
C LEU A 947 0.36 38.88 14.67
N VAL A 948 1.62 39.06 15.08
CA VAL A 948 2.22 38.23 16.14
C VAL A 948 1.46 38.38 17.45
N ASP A 949 1.17 39.61 17.87
CA ASP A 949 0.43 39.90 19.10
C ASP A 949 -0.98 39.30 19.06
N LEU A 950 -1.65 39.34 17.91
CA LEU A 950 -2.96 38.69 17.69
C LEU A 950 -2.88 37.17 17.77
N HIS A 951 -1.86 36.55 17.17
CA HIS A 951 -1.74 35.09 17.10
C HIS A 951 -1.21 34.46 18.40
N LEU A 952 -0.47 35.21 19.20
CA LEU A 952 -0.13 34.85 20.59
C LEU A 952 -1.26 35.16 21.58
N LEU A 953 -2.37 35.75 21.11
CA LEU A 953 -3.51 36.20 21.91
C LEU A 953 -3.14 37.23 23.01
N LYS A 954 -2.12 38.06 22.74
CA LYS A 954 -1.60 39.12 23.63
C LYS A 954 -2.04 40.53 23.23
N SER A 955 -2.69 40.70 22.08
CA SER A 955 -3.16 42.01 21.61
C SER A 955 -4.35 42.52 22.43
N VAL A 956 -4.32 43.82 22.76
CA VAL A 956 -5.43 44.56 23.39
C VAL A 956 -6.68 44.60 22.50
N GLU A 957 -6.53 44.40 21.18
CA GLU A 957 -7.65 44.33 20.24
C GLU A 957 -8.58 43.13 20.52
N LEU A 958 -8.13 42.16 21.33
CA LEU A 958 -8.88 40.95 21.68
C LEU A 958 -9.74 41.11 22.94
N ASP A 959 -9.62 42.25 23.65
CA ASP A 959 -10.37 42.51 24.88
C ASP A 959 -11.86 42.79 24.61
N SER A 960 -12.19 43.14 23.36
CA SER A 960 -13.56 43.31 22.86
C SER A 960 -13.88 42.26 21.79
N PRO A 961 -14.25 41.02 22.19
CA PRO A 961 -14.44 39.93 21.24
C PRO A 961 -15.64 40.14 20.32
N VAL A 962 -15.49 39.77 19.05
CA VAL A 962 -16.56 39.86 18.03
C VAL A 962 -17.61 38.75 18.22
N ALA A 963 -17.18 37.58 18.68
CA ALA A 963 -18.05 36.45 18.89
C ALA A 963 -18.65 36.45 20.29
N LYS A 964 -19.92 36.08 20.40
CA LYS A 964 -20.60 35.92 21.70
C LYS A 964 -21.19 34.53 21.81
N PHE A 965 -21.11 33.95 23.00
CA PHE A 965 -21.69 32.64 23.30
C PHE A 965 -23.11 32.81 23.83
N GLN A 966 -24.08 32.20 23.16
CA GLN A 966 -25.52 32.39 23.38
C GLN A 966 -26.30 31.06 23.35
N GLY A 967 -27.62 31.18 23.56
CA GLY A 967 -28.57 30.07 23.62
C GLY A 967 -28.78 29.54 25.04
N ASP A 968 -29.64 28.54 25.21
CA ASP A 968 -29.97 27.91 26.50
C ASP A 968 -29.49 26.45 26.57
N GLY A 969 -29.35 25.86 27.77
CA GLY A 969 -28.96 24.43 27.95
C GLY A 969 -27.48 24.17 28.27
N ASP A 970 -27.05 22.89 28.19
CA ASP A 970 -25.67 22.44 28.53
C ASP A 970 -24.63 23.01 27.55
N GLU A 971 -23.44 23.37 28.05
CA GLU A 971 -22.30 23.86 27.28
C GLU A 971 -21.42 22.73 26.71
N ARG A 972 -21.96 21.50 26.63
CA ARG A 972 -21.28 20.36 26.04
C ARG A 972 -21.23 20.46 24.51
N VAL A 973 -20.04 20.23 23.95
CA VAL A 973 -19.83 20.17 22.50
C VAL A 973 -20.30 18.81 21.97
N GLU A 974 -21.24 18.82 21.04
CA GLU A 974 -21.80 17.61 20.44
C GLU A 974 -21.52 17.56 18.93
N LYS A 975 -22.49 17.96 18.11
CA LYS A 975 -22.39 18.01 16.65
C LYS A 975 -22.38 19.47 16.22
N LEU A 976 -21.26 19.89 15.65
CA LEU A 976 -21.11 21.25 15.14
C LEU A 976 -21.99 21.47 13.91
N ARG A 977 -22.69 22.61 13.86
CA ARG A 977 -23.43 23.09 12.68
C ARG A 977 -23.15 24.57 12.49
N TYR A 978 -22.64 24.94 11.33
CA TYR A 978 -22.51 26.35 10.95
C TYR A 978 -23.76 26.79 10.20
N ASP A 979 -24.33 27.92 10.62
CA ASP A 979 -25.45 28.58 9.97
C ASP A 979 -24.95 29.90 9.35
N GLY A 980 -24.81 29.90 8.02
CA GLY A 980 -24.28 31.05 7.29
C GLY A 980 -25.24 32.23 7.21
N GLY A 981 -26.55 32.00 7.35
CA GLY A 981 -27.56 33.06 7.35
C GLY A 981 -27.49 33.88 8.64
N GLU A 982 -27.38 33.19 9.78
CA GLU A 982 -27.31 33.80 11.10
C GLU A 982 -25.88 34.14 11.56
N LYS A 983 -24.86 33.73 10.80
CA LYS A 983 -23.43 33.85 11.18
C LYS A 983 -23.15 33.19 12.54
N CYS A 984 -23.75 32.01 12.74
CA CYS A 984 -23.73 31.30 14.01
C CYS A 984 -23.07 29.93 13.88
N VAL A 985 -22.26 29.54 14.87
CA VAL A 985 -21.71 28.19 15.01
C VAL A 985 -22.35 27.51 16.21
N TYR A 986 -23.26 26.59 15.95
CA TYR A 986 -23.90 25.77 16.96
C TYR A 986 -22.92 24.69 17.46
N VAL A 987 -22.70 24.64 18.78
CA VAL A 987 -21.90 23.60 19.43
C VAL A 987 -22.73 22.37 19.79
N ASN A 988 -24.03 22.56 19.98
CA ASN A 988 -25.05 21.53 20.16
C ASN A 988 -26.41 22.06 19.63
N ARG A 989 -27.53 21.46 20.04
CA ARG A 989 -28.86 21.84 19.51
C ARG A 989 -29.29 23.26 19.87
N SER A 990 -28.79 23.84 20.97
CA SER A 990 -29.31 25.08 21.54
C SER A 990 -28.24 26.13 21.86
N ARG A 991 -27.00 25.74 22.17
CA ARG A 991 -25.88 26.66 22.39
C ARG A 991 -25.11 26.93 21.11
N TYR A 992 -24.75 28.20 20.89
CA TYR A 992 -24.02 28.64 19.71
C TYR A 992 -23.12 29.85 19.98
N PHE A 993 -22.15 30.05 19.10
CA PHE A 993 -21.39 31.30 19.00
C PHE A 993 -21.95 32.15 17.86
N GLU A 994 -22.41 33.37 18.15
CA GLU A 994 -22.82 34.36 17.15
C GLU A 994 -21.65 35.20 16.65
N GLY A 995 -21.82 35.88 15.52
CA GLY A 995 -20.86 36.86 15.00
C GLY A 995 -19.72 36.28 14.17
N ILE A 996 -19.82 35.01 13.77
CA ILE A 996 -18.79 34.30 13.00
C ILE A 996 -19.16 34.33 11.52
N THR A 997 -18.46 35.13 10.71
CA THR A 997 -18.70 35.16 9.26
C THR A 997 -18.21 33.87 8.59
N LYS A 998 -18.66 33.64 7.34
CA LYS A 998 -18.29 32.45 6.59
C LYS A 998 -16.78 32.37 6.38
N GLU A 999 -16.17 33.50 6.06
CA GLU A 999 -14.73 33.59 5.81
C GLU A 999 -13.92 33.31 7.07
N VAL A 1000 -14.35 33.80 8.24
CA VAL A 1000 -13.69 33.50 9.53
C VAL A 1000 -13.87 32.03 9.89
N TRP A 1001 -15.07 31.48 9.70
CA TRP A 1001 -15.33 30.07 9.93
C TRP A 1001 -14.45 29.17 9.06
N GLU A 1002 -14.32 29.50 7.77
CA GLU A 1002 -13.56 28.75 6.77
C GLU A 1002 -12.05 29.04 6.79
N TYR A 1003 -11.59 30.02 7.57
CA TYR A 1003 -10.19 30.42 7.61
C TYR A 1003 -9.27 29.28 8.06
N GLN A 1004 -8.18 29.09 7.31
CA GLN A 1004 -7.24 28.00 7.51
C GLN A 1004 -5.85 28.50 7.85
N ILE A 1005 -5.22 27.84 8.84
CA ILE A 1005 -3.78 27.95 9.09
C ILE A 1005 -3.19 26.57 8.81
N GLY A 1006 -2.42 26.50 7.73
CA GLY A 1006 -2.06 25.25 7.09
C GLY A 1006 -3.28 24.39 6.73
N GLY A 1007 -3.26 23.12 7.11
CA GLY A 1007 -4.33 22.16 6.83
C GLY A 1007 -5.52 22.18 7.80
N TYR A 1008 -5.58 23.12 8.76
CA TYR A 1008 -6.65 23.19 9.76
C TYR A 1008 -7.55 24.40 9.56
N GLN A 1009 -8.85 24.14 9.38
CA GLN A 1009 -9.90 25.13 9.58
C GLN A 1009 -10.00 25.43 11.09
N VAL A 1010 -9.41 26.54 11.53
CA VAL A 1010 -9.02 26.78 12.92
C VAL A 1010 -10.21 26.69 13.88
N CYS A 1011 -11.27 27.47 13.62
CA CYS A 1011 -12.48 27.52 14.44
C CYS A 1011 -13.17 26.16 14.56
N SER A 1012 -13.26 25.42 13.44
CA SER A 1012 -13.88 24.10 13.40
C SER A 1012 -13.04 23.06 14.13
N LYS A 1013 -11.73 23.06 13.90
CA LYS A 1013 -10.79 22.10 14.49
C LYS A 1013 -10.75 22.22 16.01
N TRP A 1014 -10.66 23.44 16.54
CA TRP A 1014 -10.56 23.70 17.98
C TRP A 1014 -11.79 23.16 18.75
N LEU A 1015 -12.99 23.35 18.19
CA LEU A 1015 -14.23 22.82 18.77
C LEU A 1015 -14.34 21.30 18.60
N LYS A 1016 -13.99 20.74 17.44
CA LYS A 1016 -14.04 19.29 17.19
C LYS A 1016 -13.17 18.51 18.17
N ASP A 1017 -12.00 19.03 18.53
CA ASP A 1017 -11.09 18.38 19.48
C ASP A 1017 -11.61 18.39 20.92
N ARG A 1018 -12.65 19.18 21.19
CA ARG A 1018 -13.38 19.25 22.47
C ARG A 1018 -14.73 18.53 22.43
N LYS A 1019 -15.04 17.77 21.38
CA LYS A 1019 -16.28 16.99 21.30
C LYS A 1019 -16.47 16.09 22.53
N GLY A 1020 -17.67 16.12 23.10
CA GLY A 1020 -18.03 15.40 24.32
C GLY A 1020 -17.63 16.10 25.61
N ARG A 1021 -16.88 17.22 25.56
CA ARG A 1021 -16.47 18.00 26.74
C ARG A 1021 -17.40 19.21 26.92
N ARG A 1022 -17.55 19.65 28.17
CA ARG A 1022 -18.19 20.91 28.52
C ARG A 1022 -17.20 22.06 28.31
N LEU A 1023 -17.63 23.14 27.68
CA LEU A 1023 -16.83 24.36 27.56
C LEU A 1023 -16.91 25.14 28.87
N PHE A 1024 -15.77 25.37 29.52
CA PHE A 1024 -15.70 26.23 30.70
C PHE A 1024 -15.59 27.71 30.29
N LEU A 1025 -15.69 28.62 31.25
CA LEU A 1025 -15.62 30.06 30.99
C LEU A 1025 -14.33 30.46 30.25
N ASP A 1026 -13.20 29.85 30.61
CA ASP A 1026 -11.92 30.10 29.94
C ASP A 1026 -11.90 29.56 28.51
N ASP A 1027 -12.51 28.39 28.25
CA ASP A 1027 -12.67 27.86 26.90
C ASP A 1027 -13.50 28.81 26.01
N ILE A 1028 -14.61 29.32 26.55
CA ILE A 1028 -15.51 30.24 25.85
C ILE A 1028 -14.77 31.54 25.51
N LYS A 1029 -14.11 32.15 26.51
CA LYS A 1029 -13.32 33.38 26.31
C LYS A 1029 -12.19 33.16 25.31
N HIS A 1030 -11.47 32.05 25.43
CA HIS A 1030 -10.38 31.70 24.53
C HIS A 1030 -10.89 31.54 23.09
N TYR A 1031 -11.99 30.82 22.88
CA TYR A 1031 -12.59 30.67 21.56
C TYR A 1031 -13.03 32.01 20.96
N CYS A 1032 -13.69 32.87 21.72
CA CYS A 1032 -14.06 34.21 21.28
C CYS A 1032 -12.83 35.06 20.88
N LYS A 1033 -11.72 34.94 21.60
CA LYS A 1033 -10.45 35.59 21.24
C LYS A 1033 -9.86 35.02 19.95
N ILE A 1034 -9.95 33.69 19.71
CA ILE A 1034 -9.53 33.08 18.45
C ILE A 1034 -10.32 33.67 17.29
N VAL A 1035 -11.65 33.70 17.36
CA VAL A 1035 -12.50 34.24 16.27
C VAL A 1035 -12.11 35.69 15.98
N THR A 1036 -11.94 36.50 17.03
CA THR A 1036 -11.56 37.92 16.91
C THR A 1036 -10.19 38.08 16.28
N SER A 1037 -9.22 37.26 16.71
CA SER A 1037 -7.86 37.22 16.16
C SER A 1037 -7.89 36.93 14.66
N LEU A 1038 -8.64 35.91 14.22
CA LEU A 1038 -8.76 35.57 12.80
C LEU A 1038 -9.41 36.69 11.97
N GLN A 1039 -10.49 37.31 12.48
CA GLN A 1039 -11.12 38.43 11.80
C GLN A 1039 -10.15 39.60 11.63
N LYS A 1040 -9.41 39.96 12.69
CA LYS A 1040 -8.41 41.04 12.64
C LYS A 1040 -7.22 40.70 11.75
N THR A 1041 -6.81 39.43 11.73
CA THR A 1041 -5.79 38.94 10.79
C THR A 1041 -6.21 39.17 9.35
N MET A 1042 -7.46 38.87 8.98
CA MET A 1042 -7.96 39.13 7.63
C MET A 1042 -7.98 40.63 7.28
N GLU A 1043 -8.32 41.50 8.24
CA GLU A 1043 -8.25 42.96 8.06
C GLU A 1043 -6.80 43.41 7.79
N ILE A 1044 -5.85 42.94 8.59
CA ILE A 1044 -4.42 43.28 8.44
C ILE A 1044 -3.84 42.70 7.15
N GLN A 1045 -4.24 41.49 6.74
CA GLN A 1045 -3.80 40.91 5.47
C GLN A 1045 -4.16 41.80 4.29
N LYS A 1046 -5.38 42.36 4.25
CA LYS A 1046 -5.77 43.31 3.20
C LYS A 1046 -4.87 44.56 3.18
N VAL A 1047 -4.48 45.05 4.36
CA VAL A 1047 -3.56 46.19 4.46
C VAL A 1047 -2.16 45.82 3.99
N ILE A 1048 -1.65 44.65 4.36
CA ILE A 1048 -0.36 44.13 3.90
C ILE A 1048 -0.40 43.93 2.37
N ASP A 1049 -1.47 43.36 1.81
CA ASP A 1049 -1.63 43.13 0.38
C ASP A 1049 -1.58 44.45 -0.41
N ASN A 1050 -2.11 45.55 0.14
CA ASN A 1050 -2.01 46.87 -0.50
C ASN A 1050 -0.57 47.45 -0.49
N ILE A 1051 0.26 47.06 0.48
CA ILE A 1051 1.61 47.61 0.68
C ILE A 1051 2.69 46.71 0.06
N TYR A 1052 2.46 45.40 0.02
CA TYR A 1052 3.41 44.38 -0.41
C TYR A 1052 4.00 44.62 -1.82
N PRO A 1053 3.22 45.03 -2.85
CA PRO A 1053 3.77 45.29 -4.18
C PRO A 1053 4.90 46.33 -4.19
N GLU A 1054 4.79 47.38 -3.36
CA GLU A 1054 5.86 48.38 -3.22
C GLU A 1054 7.08 47.80 -2.49
N ALA A 1055 6.86 46.90 -1.51
CA ALA A 1055 7.95 46.27 -0.76
C ALA A 1055 8.79 45.33 -1.65
N GLU A 1056 8.15 44.71 -2.63
CA GLU A 1056 8.78 43.79 -3.58
C GLU A 1056 9.43 44.50 -4.78
N LYS A 1057 9.06 45.76 -5.04
CA LYS A 1057 9.53 46.52 -6.21
C LYS A 1057 11.05 46.69 -6.24
N GLU A 1058 11.65 47.00 -5.09
CA GLU A 1058 13.09 47.15 -4.94
C GLU A 1058 13.59 46.30 -3.76
N THR A 1059 14.08 45.10 -4.05
CA THR A 1059 14.55 44.16 -3.01
C THR A 1059 16.07 44.10 -2.90
N ILE A 1060 16.55 43.81 -1.69
CA ILE A 1060 17.94 43.44 -1.42
C ILE A 1060 18.19 42.05 -2.02
N GLU A 1061 19.26 41.92 -2.82
CA GLU A 1061 19.67 40.65 -3.40
C GLU A 1061 20.67 39.95 -2.47
N PHE A 1062 20.46 38.65 -2.28
CA PHE A 1062 21.36 37.77 -1.55
C PHE A 1062 22.02 36.81 -2.55
N GLU A 1063 23.35 36.85 -2.66
CA GLU A 1063 24.08 35.94 -3.54
C GLU A 1063 23.91 34.50 -3.03
N ASN A 1064 23.39 33.61 -3.90
CA ASN A 1064 23.41 32.18 -3.66
C ASN A 1064 24.85 31.69 -3.84
N LYS A 1065 25.44 31.09 -2.79
CA LYS A 1065 26.73 30.39 -2.90
C LYS A 1065 26.59 29.03 -3.58
#